data_AF-R9IX67-F1
#
_entry.id   AF-R9IX67-F1
#
_cell.length_a   1.000
_cell.length_b   1.000
_cell.length_c   1.000
_cell.angle_alpha   90.00
_cell.angle_beta   90.00
_cell.angle_gamma   90.00
#
_symmetry.space_group_name_H-M   'P 1'
#
loop_
_entity.id
_entity.type
_entity.pdbx_description
1 polymer ?
#
loop_
_entity_poly.entity_id
_entity_poly.type
_entity_poly.pdbx_seq_one_letter_code
_entity_poly.pdbx_strand_id
1 'polypeptide(L)'
;MLREGIYLADRYEIVGKIGAGGMADVYKAKDHTLGRFVGIKVLKPEFSEDANFVIKFRTEAQSAAGLEHPNIVNIYDVGSENSVHYIVMEYVEGITLKTYIEKKGQLSFKEAVSIAIQVGRGIEAAHNKHIIHRDIKPQNIIISTEGKVKVTDFGIARAANANTINSDVMGSVHYASPEQARNGFVDGKSDIYSLGIVMYEMVTGRVPFDGESAVAVAIQHLQEEMVVPSAYAPNLPVSIEKIILKCTQKSPDRRYDSISDLLMDLKKALISPDEDFVVMVPLGQQDKTRIMKAEEVETIKQQTRNMYREELEEDEEEEEDDEEDEDEDGFLNPKMEKAVTIMGIVAAVIIVGIIIYIAGSVFGLFKFGGGRDKEENKEPETKVESDQIPEQEETEQVEMINLKGYTYEEAQDKLNTIHLGITRGGEESSEEYPQGQIISQSHEEGIMVEKNTTITVIISSGVGEFDVPDVKGKSKSEAETILKNAGLIPAFDYQHDDNIPNDQVISQSPDVGAKAKKGDTVTVMLSQGRETFQVPDVRNKPEAEAREEMMNAGIEVVSTSSDYSDDIQEGWVISQSLTPGKTVEKGTQVTLVISLGKKITTQYYSLNYNIDLPRSIPTNALRVEAKITLYKSEGDDVIGSWTAHSFPYTVSASNIENCSQGYFIIDWEWTYLDEDDAEITETDQTVLEGIGFTQN
;
A
#
# COMPACT_ATOMS: atom_id res chain seq x y z
N MET A 1 21.87 18.92 -5.90
CA MET A 1 21.00 20.09 -5.64
C MET A 1 20.96 20.97 -6.89
N LEU A 2 19.76 21.34 -7.36
CA LEU A 2 19.61 22.18 -8.56
C LEU A 2 19.97 23.64 -8.23
N ARG A 3 20.64 24.32 -9.16
CA ARG A 3 21.02 25.74 -9.07
C ARG A 3 20.05 26.61 -9.86
N GLU A 4 19.96 27.89 -9.49
CA GLU A 4 19.19 28.88 -10.24
C GLU A 4 19.72 28.99 -11.68
N GLY A 5 18.81 29.13 -12.64
CA GLY A 5 19.12 29.17 -14.08
C GLY A 5 19.29 27.81 -14.76
N ILE A 6 19.23 26.69 -14.01
CA ILE A 6 19.16 25.35 -14.62
C ILE A 6 17.79 25.14 -15.27
N TYR A 7 17.77 24.48 -16.42
CA TYR A 7 16.55 24.06 -17.11
C TYR A 7 16.30 22.57 -16.88
N LEU A 8 15.05 22.22 -16.61
CA LEU A 8 14.55 20.84 -16.65
C LEU A 8 13.68 20.65 -17.90
N ALA A 9 13.92 19.57 -18.62
CA ALA A 9 13.29 19.21 -19.89
C ALA A 9 13.26 20.38 -20.90
N ASP A 10 14.33 21.18 -20.92
CA ASP A 10 14.46 22.41 -21.72
C ASP A 10 13.26 23.39 -21.61
N ARG A 11 12.48 23.30 -20.53
CA ARG A 11 11.21 24.02 -20.37
C ARG A 11 11.11 24.78 -19.06
N TYR A 12 11.51 24.15 -17.96
CA TYR A 12 11.32 24.69 -16.63
C TYR A 12 12.63 25.27 -16.10
N GLU A 13 12.72 26.60 -16.05
CA GLU A 13 13.89 27.29 -15.50
C GLU A 13 13.77 27.39 -13.97
N ILE A 14 14.71 26.82 -13.23
CA ILE A 14 14.77 26.93 -11.77
C ILE A 14 15.09 28.36 -11.37
N VAL A 15 14.20 28.97 -10.58
CA VAL A 15 14.32 30.35 -10.09
C VAL A 15 14.89 30.40 -8.68
N GLY A 16 14.61 29.39 -7.85
CA GLY A 16 15.12 29.32 -6.48
C GLY A 16 14.48 28.19 -5.68
N LYS A 17 15.14 27.74 -4.61
CA LYS A 17 14.59 26.75 -3.68
C LYS A 17 13.58 27.42 -2.73
N ILE A 18 12.41 26.83 -2.54
CA ILE A 18 11.33 27.36 -1.69
C ILE A 18 10.98 26.46 -0.50
N GLY A 19 11.40 25.20 -0.53
CA GLY A 19 11.19 24.27 0.58
C GLY A 19 12.17 23.10 0.53
N ALA A 20 12.38 22.48 1.68
CA ALA A 20 13.10 21.22 1.83
C ALA A 20 12.23 20.29 2.69
N GLY A 21 12.08 19.04 2.28
CA GLY A 21 11.50 17.99 3.12
C GLY A 21 12.44 16.79 3.18
N GLY A 22 11.98 15.71 3.83
CA GLY A 22 12.81 14.53 4.09
C GLY A 22 13.34 13.91 2.79
N MET A 23 12.44 13.55 1.87
CA MET A 23 12.77 12.85 0.63
C MET A 23 12.98 13.77 -0.59
N ALA A 24 12.47 15.00 -0.56
CA ALA A 24 12.44 15.87 -1.73
C ALA A 24 12.64 17.34 -1.37
N ASP A 25 13.20 18.08 -2.31
CA ASP A 25 13.32 19.53 -2.27
C ASP A 25 12.27 20.17 -3.18
N VAL A 26 11.74 21.32 -2.80
CA VAL A 26 10.75 22.06 -3.62
C VAL A 26 11.37 23.35 -4.13
N TYR A 27 11.27 23.56 -5.44
CA TYR A 27 11.80 24.71 -6.15
C TYR A 27 10.68 25.52 -6.80
N LYS A 28 10.84 26.84 -6.85
CA LYS A 28 10.08 27.70 -7.76
C LYS A 28 10.77 27.65 -9.12
N ALA A 29 9.99 27.44 -10.18
CA ALA A 29 10.48 27.44 -11.54
C ALA A 29 9.56 28.26 -12.46
N LYS A 30 10.10 28.73 -13.59
CA LYS A 30 9.35 29.39 -14.65
C LYS A 30 9.15 28.42 -15.80
N ASP A 31 7.89 28.11 -16.11
CA ASP A 31 7.50 27.35 -17.30
C ASP A 31 7.50 28.30 -18.50
N HIS A 32 8.50 28.17 -19.38
CA HIS A 32 8.63 29.04 -20.55
C HIS A 32 7.66 28.70 -21.68
N THR A 33 7.04 27.51 -21.67
CA THR A 33 6.04 27.15 -22.68
C THR A 33 4.71 27.83 -22.40
N LEU A 34 4.27 27.84 -21.13
CA LEU A 34 3.00 28.44 -20.72
C LEU A 34 3.14 29.86 -20.13
N GLY A 35 4.38 30.33 -19.89
CA GLY A 35 4.65 31.67 -19.39
C GLY A 35 4.23 31.91 -17.93
N ARG A 36 4.27 30.87 -17.07
CA ARG A 36 3.81 30.93 -15.67
C ARG A 36 4.84 30.37 -14.69
N PHE A 37 4.73 30.75 -13.42
CA PHE A 37 5.49 30.11 -12.35
C PHE A 37 4.84 28.79 -11.92
N VAL A 38 5.69 27.81 -11.60
CA VAL A 38 5.30 26.47 -11.13
C VAL A 38 6.17 26.06 -9.94
N GLY A 39 5.64 25.20 -9.09
CA GLY A 39 6.41 24.49 -8.07
C GLY A 39 6.98 23.22 -8.69
N ILE A 40 8.23 22.89 -8.41
CA ILE A 40 8.85 21.63 -8.83
C ILE A 40 9.39 20.93 -7.60
N LYS A 41 8.74 19.82 -7.23
CA LYS A 41 9.22 18.90 -6.19
C LYS A 41 10.23 17.96 -6.84
N VAL A 42 11.44 17.89 -6.32
CA VAL A 42 12.57 17.14 -6.88
C VAL A 42 13.05 16.15 -5.83
N LEU A 43 13.08 14.86 -6.18
CA LEU A 43 13.60 13.81 -5.30
C LEU A 43 15.09 14.06 -5.02
N LYS A 44 15.52 13.98 -3.76
CA LYS A 44 16.93 14.20 -3.42
C LYS A 44 17.81 13.09 -4.03
N PRO A 45 19.07 13.38 -4.40
CA PRO A 45 19.96 12.40 -5.05
C PRO A 45 20.13 11.10 -4.26
N GLU A 46 20.22 11.20 -2.93
CA GLU A 46 20.32 10.10 -1.96
C GLU A 46 19.13 9.11 -2.04
N PHE A 47 17.98 9.51 -2.57
CA PHE A 47 16.81 8.63 -2.78
C PHE A 47 16.56 8.32 -4.27
N SER A 48 17.36 8.87 -5.18
CA SER A 48 17.11 8.78 -6.63
C SER A 48 17.53 7.44 -7.24
N GLU A 49 18.45 6.72 -6.60
CA GLU A 49 18.94 5.41 -7.07
C GLU A 49 18.11 4.24 -6.54
N ASP A 50 17.37 4.44 -5.45
CA ASP A 50 16.49 3.41 -4.89
C ASP A 50 15.13 3.39 -5.61
N ALA A 51 14.90 2.29 -6.34
CA ALA A 51 13.68 2.04 -7.08
C ALA A 51 12.41 2.17 -6.22
N ASN A 52 12.46 1.81 -4.93
CA ASN A 52 11.31 1.91 -4.03
C ASN A 52 10.93 3.36 -3.76
N PHE A 53 11.91 4.25 -3.53
CA PHE A 53 11.65 5.67 -3.32
C PHE A 53 11.15 6.34 -4.61
N VAL A 54 11.72 6.00 -5.76
CA VAL A 54 11.27 6.51 -7.05
C VAL A 54 9.82 6.09 -7.36
N ILE A 55 9.48 4.81 -7.14
CA ILE A 55 8.11 4.31 -7.34
C ILE A 55 7.14 5.05 -6.42
N LYS A 56 7.45 5.20 -5.13
CA LYS A 56 6.59 5.94 -4.18
C LYS A 56 6.38 7.39 -4.60
N PHE A 57 7.48 8.07 -4.96
CA PHE A 57 7.45 9.45 -5.43
C PHE A 57 6.55 9.64 -6.66
N ARG A 58 6.63 8.72 -7.63
CA ARG A 58 5.75 8.76 -8.82
C ARG A 58 4.31 8.40 -8.49
N THR A 59 4.07 7.43 -7.61
CA THR A 59 2.73 6.98 -7.24
C THR A 59 1.98 8.09 -6.48
N GLU A 60 2.67 8.84 -5.61
CA GLU A 60 2.13 10.02 -4.91
C GLU A 60 1.60 11.05 -5.92
N ALA A 61 2.43 11.38 -6.92
CA ALA A 61 2.06 12.32 -7.96
C ALA A 61 0.87 11.83 -8.80
N GLN A 62 0.87 10.55 -9.19
CA GLN A 62 -0.20 9.95 -9.98
C GLN A 62 -1.54 9.95 -9.26
N SER A 63 -1.52 9.71 -7.94
CA SER A 63 -2.75 9.71 -7.12
C SER A 63 -3.37 11.11 -7.08
N ALA A 64 -2.56 12.16 -6.95
CA ALA A 64 -3.08 13.53 -6.93
C ALA A 64 -3.29 14.15 -8.33
N ALA A 65 -2.71 13.60 -9.40
CA ALA A 65 -2.81 14.15 -10.76
C ALA A 65 -4.25 14.23 -11.30
N GLY A 66 -5.15 13.37 -10.82
CA GLY A 66 -6.56 13.40 -11.18
C GLY A 66 -7.40 14.40 -10.37
N LEU A 67 -6.83 15.10 -9.38
CA LEU A 67 -7.55 16.02 -8.53
C LEU A 67 -7.49 17.44 -9.09
N GLU A 68 -8.66 18.06 -9.26
CA GLU A 68 -8.79 19.47 -9.63
C GLU A 68 -9.77 20.12 -8.67
N HIS A 69 -9.26 20.98 -7.78
CA HIS A 69 -10.08 21.63 -6.77
C HIS A 69 -9.42 22.93 -6.27
N PRO A 70 -10.17 24.01 -5.98
CA PRO A 70 -9.60 25.27 -5.50
C PRO A 70 -8.77 25.15 -4.21
N ASN A 71 -9.06 24.16 -3.37
CA ASN A 71 -8.35 23.89 -2.11
C ASN A 71 -7.35 22.72 -2.19
N ILE A 72 -7.00 22.25 -3.38
CA ILE A 72 -5.92 21.28 -3.62
C ILE A 72 -4.87 21.96 -4.51
N VAL A 73 -3.59 21.66 -4.30
CA VAL A 73 -2.51 22.03 -5.21
C VAL A 73 -2.56 21.13 -6.44
N ASN A 74 -2.76 21.71 -7.61
CA ASN A 74 -2.87 20.92 -8.84
C ASN A 74 -1.49 20.39 -9.28
N ILE A 75 -1.45 19.13 -9.72
CA ILE A 75 -0.27 18.54 -10.36
C ILE A 75 -0.41 18.70 -11.87
N TYR A 76 0.62 19.24 -12.52
CA TYR A 76 0.61 19.50 -13.95
C TYR A 76 1.36 18.44 -14.75
N ASP A 77 2.48 17.94 -14.22
CA ASP A 77 3.37 17.04 -14.97
C ASP A 77 4.24 16.22 -14.02
N VAL A 78 4.74 15.08 -14.50
CA VAL A 78 5.71 14.23 -13.78
C VAL A 78 6.80 13.83 -14.75
N GLY A 79 8.04 14.16 -14.41
CA GLY A 79 9.18 13.99 -15.30
C GLY A 79 10.35 13.24 -14.66
N SER A 80 11.24 12.78 -15.52
CA SER A 80 12.53 12.23 -15.14
C SER A 80 13.55 12.60 -16.22
N GLU A 81 14.68 13.16 -15.81
CA GLU A 81 15.76 13.58 -16.71
C GLU A 81 17.11 13.46 -15.98
N ASN A 82 18.12 12.86 -16.60
CA ASN A 82 19.47 12.74 -16.03
C ASN A 82 19.49 12.21 -14.57
N SER A 83 18.69 11.17 -14.29
CA SER A 83 18.47 10.60 -12.95
C SER A 83 17.81 11.54 -11.92
N VAL A 84 17.33 12.70 -12.35
CA VAL A 84 16.53 13.62 -11.54
C VAL A 84 15.05 13.31 -11.75
N HIS A 85 14.39 12.85 -10.70
CA HIS A 85 12.93 12.65 -10.68
C HIS A 85 12.24 13.89 -10.12
N TYR A 86 11.22 14.40 -10.83
CA TYR A 86 10.53 15.62 -10.42
C TYR A 86 9.03 15.61 -10.73
N ILE A 87 8.27 16.37 -9.95
CA ILE A 87 6.83 16.60 -10.08
C ILE A 87 6.62 18.10 -10.26
N VAL A 88 5.94 18.48 -11.33
CA VAL A 88 5.57 19.87 -11.62
C VAL A 88 4.16 20.11 -11.11
N MET A 89 3.99 21.13 -10.27
CA MET A 89 2.74 21.44 -9.59
C MET A 89 2.46 22.95 -9.58
N GLU A 90 1.25 23.31 -9.18
CA GLU A 90 0.83 24.68 -8.98
C GLU A 90 1.75 25.39 -7.97
N TYR A 91 2.29 26.54 -8.36
CA TYR A 91 2.98 27.42 -7.43
C TYR A 91 1.95 28.27 -6.66
N VAL A 92 1.88 28.07 -5.35
CA VAL A 92 1.03 28.86 -4.46
C VAL A 92 1.90 29.89 -3.75
N GLU A 93 1.70 31.17 -4.04
CA GLU A 93 2.40 32.25 -3.36
C GLU A 93 1.82 32.45 -1.95
N GLY A 94 2.57 32.05 -0.92
CA GLY A 94 2.06 32.02 0.46
C GLY A 94 3.05 31.44 1.46
N ILE A 95 2.54 31.06 2.64
CA ILE A 95 3.30 30.33 3.68
C ILE A 95 2.53 29.09 4.13
N THR A 96 3.22 28.12 4.74
CA THR A 96 2.56 26.96 5.32
C THR A 96 1.74 27.35 6.56
N LEU A 97 0.73 26.55 6.89
CA LEU A 97 -0.05 26.73 8.11
C LEU A 97 0.85 26.60 9.35
N LYS A 98 1.90 25.77 9.31
CA LYS A 98 2.88 25.67 10.39
C LYS A 98 3.53 27.02 10.69
N THR A 99 4.12 27.65 9.66
CA THR A 99 4.73 28.98 9.81
C THR A 99 3.71 30.05 10.20
N TYR A 100 2.46 29.91 9.77
CA TYR A 100 1.39 30.83 10.17
C TYR A 100 1.06 30.71 11.66
N ILE A 101 0.95 29.49 12.20
CA ILE A 101 0.75 29.22 13.63
C ILE A 101 1.94 29.75 14.43
N GLU A 102 3.17 29.44 14.03
CA GLU A 102 4.40 29.91 14.72
C GLU A 102 4.47 31.43 14.83
N LYS A 103 4.06 32.16 13.78
CA LYS A 103 4.06 33.63 13.78
C LYS A 103 2.96 34.24 14.66
N LYS A 104 1.81 33.58 14.80
CA LYS A 104 0.66 34.08 15.58
C LYS A 104 0.60 33.56 17.01
N GLY A 105 1.23 32.42 17.30
CA GLY A 105 1.05 31.65 18.53
C GLY A 105 -0.28 30.92 18.54
N GLN A 106 -1.40 31.64 18.64
CA GLN A 106 -2.76 31.07 18.66
C GLN A 106 -3.65 31.79 17.63
N LEU A 107 -4.45 31.02 16.89
CA LEU A 107 -5.44 31.57 15.96
C LEU A 107 -6.77 31.79 16.67
N SER A 108 -7.52 32.79 16.22
CA SER A 108 -8.92 32.93 16.66
C SER A 108 -9.76 31.76 16.13
N PHE A 109 -10.82 31.37 16.85
CA PHE A 109 -11.67 30.26 16.42
C PHE A 109 -12.26 30.49 15.01
N LYS A 110 -12.59 31.74 14.66
CA LYS A 110 -13.11 32.10 13.32
C LYS A 110 -12.09 31.83 12.23
N GLU A 111 -10.82 32.16 12.47
CA GLU A 111 -9.73 31.88 11.54
C GLU A 111 -9.48 30.38 11.42
N ALA A 112 -9.38 29.68 12.56
CA ALA A 112 -9.17 28.23 12.60
C ALA A 112 -10.29 27.47 11.85
N VAL A 113 -11.56 27.85 12.06
CA VAL A 113 -12.71 27.24 11.37
C VAL A 113 -12.72 27.57 9.88
N SER A 114 -12.41 28.82 9.51
CA SER A 114 -12.32 29.21 8.09
C SER A 114 -11.25 28.39 7.33
N ILE A 115 -10.09 28.18 7.96
CA ILE A 115 -9.02 27.33 7.42
C ILE A 115 -9.47 25.87 7.37
N ALA A 116 -10.04 25.33 8.46
CA ALA A 116 -10.52 23.95 8.53
C ALA A 116 -11.60 23.64 7.48
N ILE A 117 -12.52 24.58 7.21
CA ILE A 117 -13.53 24.42 6.16
C ILE A 117 -12.87 24.32 4.77
N GLN A 118 -11.87 25.16 4.49
CA GLN A 118 -11.17 25.13 3.21
C GLN A 118 -10.34 23.84 3.04
N VAL A 119 -9.63 23.41 4.09
CA VAL A 119 -8.91 22.12 4.10
C VAL A 119 -9.89 20.95 3.91
N GLY A 120 -10.99 20.93 4.68
CA GLY A 120 -12.03 19.91 4.58
C GLY A 120 -12.63 19.82 3.18
N ARG A 121 -12.90 20.95 2.51
CA ARG A 121 -13.36 20.91 1.10
C ARG A 121 -12.36 20.26 0.14
N GLY A 122 -11.07 20.48 0.37
CA GLY A 122 -10.02 19.78 -0.37
C GLY A 122 -10.04 18.27 -0.13
N ILE A 123 -10.12 17.86 1.14
CA ILE A 123 -10.16 16.46 1.54
C ILE A 123 -11.43 15.77 0.99
N GLU A 124 -12.60 16.41 1.11
CA GLU A 124 -13.89 15.92 0.57
C GLU A 124 -13.80 15.65 -0.94
N ALA A 125 -13.20 16.57 -1.71
CA ALA A 125 -13.00 16.40 -3.14
C ALA A 125 -12.11 15.19 -3.48
N ALA A 126 -11.10 14.90 -2.66
CA ALA A 126 -10.25 13.72 -2.81
C ALA A 126 -10.97 12.43 -2.39
N HIS A 127 -11.68 12.43 -1.26
CA HIS A 127 -12.46 11.30 -0.76
C HIS A 127 -13.54 10.87 -1.76
N ASN A 128 -14.19 11.82 -2.45
CA ASN A 128 -15.16 11.53 -3.52
C ASN A 128 -14.55 10.79 -4.72
N LYS A 129 -13.23 10.84 -4.89
CA LYS A 129 -12.47 10.05 -5.88
C LYS A 129 -11.77 8.84 -5.26
N HIS A 130 -12.13 8.47 -4.03
CA HIS A 130 -11.55 7.35 -3.28
C HIS A 130 -10.06 7.54 -2.97
N ILE A 131 -9.61 8.79 -2.84
CA ILE A 131 -8.23 9.15 -2.53
C ILE A 131 -8.18 9.70 -1.10
N ILE A 132 -7.44 9.01 -0.25
CA ILE A 132 -7.23 9.39 1.16
C ILE A 132 -5.87 10.09 1.25
N HIS A 133 -5.79 11.19 2.00
CA HIS A 133 -4.56 11.98 2.07
C HIS A 133 -3.49 11.33 2.96
N ARG A 134 -3.86 10.77 4.11
CA ARG A 134 -3.00 10.02 5.05
C ARG A 134 -1.89 10.81 5.76
N ASP A 135 -1.71 12.08 5.45
CA ASP A 135 -0.62 12.91 6.00
C ASP A 135 -1.07 14.37 6.14
N ILE A 136 -2.27 14.56 6.70
CA ILE A 136 -2.80 15.89 6.98
C ILE A 136 -2.03 16.49 8.16
N LYS A 137 -1.27 17.54 7.88
CA LYS A 137 -0.49 18.30 8.87
C LYS A 137 -0.28 19.74 8.43
N PRO A 138 0.07 20.68 9.34
CA PRO A 138 0.19 22.09 9.00
C PRO A 138 1.28 22.42 7.96
N GLN A 139 2.28 21.56 7.79
CA GLN A 139 3.31 21.70 6.76
C GLN A 139 2.77 21.44 5.34
N ASN A 140 1.76 20.57 5.22
CA ASN A 140 1.12 20.18 3.96
C ASN A 140 -0.10 21.06 3.62
N ILE A 141 -0.29 22.18 4.35
CA ILE A 141 -1.37 23.14 4.14
C ILE A 141 -0.75 24.51 3.87
N ILE A 142 -1.05 25.11 2.72
CA ILE A 142 -0.51 26.40 2.30
C ILE A 142 -1.61 27.46 2.36
N ILE A 143 -1.30 28.59 2.99
CA ILE A 143 -2.14 29.80 2.99
C ILE A 143 -1.54 30.79 2.01
N SER A 144 -2.25 31.04 0.91
CA SER A 144 -1.85 32.03 -0.09
C SER A 144 -1.93 33.47 0.46
N THR A 145 -1.23 34.39 -0.19
CA THR A 145 -1.32 35.84 0.11
C THR A 145 -2.73 36.42 -0.06
N GLU A 146 -3.58 35.77 -0.87
CA GLU A 146 -5.00 36.10 -1.04
C GLU A 146 -5.92 35.49 0.04
N GLY A 147 -5.37 34.73 0.99
CA GLY A 147 -6.14 34.06 2.06
C GLY A 147 -6.82 32.75 1.65
N LYS A 148 -6.61 32.27 0.42
CA LYS A 148 -7.03 30.92 -0.01
C LYS A 148 -6.12 29.86 0.61
N VAL A 149 -6.70 28.77 1.08
CA VAL A 149 -5.99 27.63 1.65
C VAL A 149 -5.96 26.47 0.67
N LYS A 150 -4.80 25.86 0.49
CA LYS A 150 -4.59 24.71 -0.40
C LYS A 150 -3.86 23.58 0.31
N VAL A 151 -4.32 22.36 0.11
CA VAL A 151 -3.71 21.12 0.60
C VAL A 151 -2.76 20.57 -0.47
N THR A 152 -1.58 20.12 -0.07
CA THR A 152 -0.54 19.53 -0.93
C THR A 152 -0.08 18.19 -0.37
N ASP A 153 0.72 17.44 -1.14
CA ASP A 153 1.43 16.23 -0.69
C ASP A 153 0.48 15.12 -0.19
N PHE A 154 -0.39 14.65 -1.08
CA PHE A 154 -1.27 13.49 -0.85
C PHE A 154 -0.43 12.22 -0.63
N GLY A 155 -0.16 11.90 0.64
CA GLY A 155 0.80 10.91 1.04
C GLY A 155 0.44 9.47 0.67
N ILE A 156 1.36 8.77 0.01
CA ILE A 156 1.46 7.30 -0.02
C ILE A 156 2.45 6.79 1.05
N ALA A 157 3.06 7.69 1.81
CA ALA A 157 4.16 7.36 2.70
C ALA A 157 3.74 6.63 3.99
N ARG A 158 3.59 5.30 3.93
CA ARG A 158 3.99 4.40 5.03
C ARG A 158 4.61 3.13 4.47
N ALA A 159 5.86 3.26 4.01
CA ALA A 159 6.80 2.16 3.91
C ALA A 159 8.25 2.68 3.86
N ALA A 160 8.57 3.78 4.55
CA ALA A 160 9.94 3.90 5.01
C ALA A 160 10.06 2.84 6.10
N ASN A 161 10.89 1.82 5.88
CA ASN A 161 11.29 0.91 6.95
C ASN A 161 11.78 1.75 8.13
N ALA A 162 11.67 1.21 9.33
CA ALA A 162 12.05 1.84 10.59
C ALA A 162 13.54 2.29 10.68
N ASN A 163 14.31 2.18 9.60
CA ASN A 163 15.76 2.36 9.53
C ASN A 163 16.17 3.73 8.96
N THR A 164 15.33 4.76 9.03
CA THR A 164 15.77 6.13 8.70
C THR A 164 15.20 7.12 9.69
N ILE A 165 15.93 7.27 10.80
CA ILE A 165 15.68 8.30 11.81
C ILE A 165 16.12 9.65 11.22
N ASN A 166 15.20 10.31 10.50
CA ASN A 166 15.34 11.72 10.17
C ASN A 166 14.33 12.54 10.99
N SER A 167 14.73 13.75 11.37
CA SER A 167 13.93 14.72 12.14
C SER A 167 12.55 15.04 11.54
N ASP A 168 12.36 14.83 10.23
CA ASP A 168 11.07 15.00 9.53
C ASP A 168 10.06 13.87 9.81
N VAL A 169 10.52 12.67 10.19
CA VAL A 169 9.64 11.57 10.64
C VAL A 169 9.04 11.90 12.01
N MET A 170 9.81 12.60 12.85
CA MET A 170 9.37 13.06 14.17
C MET A 170 8.21 14.06 14.07
N GLY A 171 8.17 14.95 13.06
CA GLY A 171 7.08 15.92 12.90
C GLY A 171 5.78 15.37 12.31
N SER A 172 5.82 14.19 11.69
CA SER A 172 4.62 13.60 11.05
C SER A 172 3.79 12.75 12.02
N VAL A 173 4.43 12.18 13.05
CA VAL A 173 3.73 11.31 14.02
C VAL A 173 2.77 12.08 14.94
N HIS A 174 3.03 13.37 15.19
CA HIS A 174 2.16 14.23 16.01
C HIS A 174 0.75 14.39 15.47
N TYR A 175 0.52 14.09 14.19
CA TYR A 175 -0.79 14.22 13.55
C TYR A 175 -1.36 12.85 13.13
N ALA A 176 -0.66 11.75 13.40
CA ALA A 176 -1.06 10.42 12.99
C ALA A 176 -2.32 9.96 13.73
N SER A 177 -3.23 9.32 13.00
CA SER A 177 -4.39 8.68 13.62
C SER A 177 -4.00 7.42 14.41
N PRO A 178 -4.80 7.00 15.41
CA PRO A 178 -4.54 5.78 16.18
C PRO A 178 -4.39 4.53 15.30
N GLU A 179 -5.23 4.38 14.28
CA GLU A 179 -5.15 3.29 13.31
C GLU A 179 -3.85 3.34 12.49
N GLN A 180 -3.36 4.53 12.12
CA GLN A 180 -2.03 4.66 11.51
C GLN A 180 -0.93 4.25 12.48
N ALA A 181 -0.99 4.63 13.76
CA ALA A 181 0.01 4.23 14.75
C ALA A 181 0.04 2.69 14.99
N ARG A 182 -1.06 1.96 14.79
CA ARG A 182 -1.13 0.48 14.91
C ARG A 182 -0.83 -0.28 13.62
N ASN A 183 -0.52 0.39 12.51
CA ASN A 183 -0.52 -0.22 11.17
C ASN A 183 -1.88 -0.83 10.77
N GLY A 184 -2.98 -0.32 11.31
CA GLY A 184 -4.34 -0.70 10.95
C GLY A 184 -4.79 -0.10 9.61
N PHE A 185 -6.00 -0.45 9.17
CA PHE A 185 -6.58 0.09 7.95
C PHE A 185 -6.82 1.60 8.09
N VAL A 186 -6.36 2.36 7.09
CA VAL A 186 -6.46 3.83 7.04
C VAL A 186 -7.54 4.20 6.03
N ASP A 187 -8.58 4.87 6.49
CA ASP A 187 -9.71 5.32 5.68
C ASP A 187 -9.87 6.85 5.74
N GLY A 188 -10.98 7.38 5.19
CA GLY A 188 -11.26 8.82 5.25
C GLY A 188 -11.39 9.37 6.68
N LYS A 189 -11.72 8.53 7.67
CA LYS A 189 -11.83 8.94 9.08
C LYS A 189 -10.45 9.16 9.73
N SER A 190 -9.38 8.62 9.14
CA SER A 190 -8.01 8.95 9.55
C SER A 190 -7.67 10.40 9.22
N ASP A 191 -8.05 10.91 8.03
CA ASP A 191 -7.86 12.31 7.67
C ASP A 191 -8.69 13.26 8.57
N ILE A 192 -9.89 12.82 9.00
CA ILE A 192 -10.74 13.54 9.96
C ILE A 192 -10.02 13.69 11.31
N TYR A 193 -9.38 12.62 11.79
CA TYR A 193 -8.61 12.67 13.03
C TYR A 193 -7.45 13.64 12.93
N SER A 194 -6.63 13.52 11.88
CA SER A 194 -5.48 14.39 11.66
C SER A 194 -5.89 15.86 11.52
N LEU A 195 -6.99 16.15 10.82
CA LEU A 195 -7.56 17.51 10.77
C LEU A 195 -8.02 17.98 12.16
N GLY A 196 -8.54 17.09 13.01
CA GLY A 196 -8.83 17.37 14.42
C GLY A 196 -7.60 17.83 15.21
N ILE A 197 -6.47 17.15 15.02
CA ILE A 197 -5.19 17.53 15.63
C ILE A 197 -4.69 18.88 15.09
N VAL A 198 -4.80 19.12 13.78
CA VAL A 198 -4.46 20.41 13.17
C VAL A 198 -5.33 21.53 13.76
N MET A 199 -6.64 21.31 13.93
CA MET A 199 -7.53 22.29 14.57
C MET A 199 -7.16 22.55 16.03
N TYR A 200 -6.78 21.51 16.77
CA TYR A 200 -6.28 21.63 18.13
C TYR A 200 -5.05 22.55 18.18
N GLU A 201 -4.06 22.32 17.32
CA GLU A 201 -2.84 23.14 17.27
C GLU A 201 -3.13 24.58 16.85
N MET A 202 -4.04 24.79 15.89
CA MET A 202 -4.43 26.14 15.47
C MET A 202 -4.96 26.98 16.65
N VAL A 203 -5.83 26.40 17.49
CA VAL A 203 -6.49 27.15 18.57
C VAL A 203 -5.68 27.21 19.86
N THR A 204 -4.82 26.22 20.12
CA THR A 204 -4.02 26.15 21.35
C THR A 204 -2.57 26.61 21.18
N GLY A 205 -2.07 26.63 19.94
CA GLY A 205 -0.67 26.92 19.60
C GLY A 205 0.29 25.75 19.88
N ARG A 206 -0.23 24.57 20.21
CA ARG A 206 0.56 23.39 20.58
C ARG A 206 -0.12 22.11 20.11
N VAL A 207 0.66 21.06 19.90
CA VAL A 207 0.12 19.72 19.64
C VAL A 207 -0.44 19.10 20.94
N PRO A 208 -1.44 18.21 20.85
CA PRO A 208 -2.05 17.59 22.04
C PRO A 208 -1.18 16.52 22.69
N PHE A 209 -0.33 15.87 21.91
CA PHE A 209 0.58 14.81 22.34
C PHE A 209 1.98 15.19 21.88
N ASP A 210 2.97 15.06 22.76
CA ASP A 210 4.37 15.34 22.47
C ASP A 210 5.26 14.49 23.38
N GLY A 211 6.45 14.15 22.91
CA GLY A 211 7.34 13.21 23.61
C GLY A 211 8.74 13.13 23.01
N GLU A 212 9.66 12.50 23.75
CA GLU A 212 11.08 12.43 23.39
C GLU A 212 11.37 11.56 22.16
N SER A 213 10.43 10.68 21.77
CA SER A 213 10.56 9.83 20.59
C SER A 213 9.26 9.74 19.80
N ALA A 214 9.37 9.45 18.51
CA ALA A 214 8.20 9.28 17.65
C ALA A 214 7.28 8.12 18.12
N VAL A 215 7.89 7.07 18.67
CA VAL A 215 7.15 5.93 19.25
C VAL A 215 6.36 6.36 20.49
N ALA A 216 6.95 7.20 21.35
CA ALA A 216 6.25 7.72 22.52
C ALA A 216 4.99 8.50 22.09
N VAL A 217 5.13 9.43 21.15
CA VAL A 217 4.00 10.20 20.60
C VAL A 217 2.94 9.27 20.00
N ALA A 218 3.35 8.27 19.20
CA ALA A 218 2.42 7.29 18.64
C ALA A 218 1.61 6.57 19.73
N ILE A 219 2.24 6.15 20.84
CA ILE A 219 1.55 5.51 21.97
C ILE A 219 0.55 6.46 22.63
N GLN A 220 0.87 7.74 22.78
CA GLN A 220 -0.06 8.74 23.31
C GLN A 220 -1.31 8.87 22.44
N HIS A 221 -1.13 8.89 21.11
CA HIS A 221 -2.25 8.84 20.17
C HIS A 221 -3.12 7.57 20.37
N LEU A 222 -2.56 6.45 20.80
CA LEU A 222 -3.33 5.21 21.05
C LEU A 222 -4.06 5.17 22.39
N GLN A 223 -3.45 5.70 23.45
CA GLN A 223 -3.84 5.38 24.83
C GLN A 223 -4.15 6.62 25.68
N GLU A 224 -3.49 7.74 25.42
CA GLU A 224 -3.59 8.93 26.27
C GLU A 224 -4.81 9.76 25.88
N GLU A 225 -5.54 10.25 26.89
CA GLU A 225 -6.63 11.18 26.69
C GLU A 225 -6.06 12.58 26.41
N MET A 226 -6.59 13.22 25.37
CA MET A 226 -6.19 14.57 25.01
C MET A 226 -6.69 15.56 26.06
N VAL A 227 -5.82 16.47 26.49
CA VAL A 227 -6.22 17.61 27.30
C VAL A 227 -7.21 18.46 26.51
N VAL A 228 -8.33 18.86 27.11
CA VAL A 228 -9.35 19.63 26.40
C VAL A 228 -8.80 20.99 25.92
N PRO A 229 -9.09 21.43 24.68
CA PRO A 229 -8.60 22.69 24.12
C PRO A 229 -8.80 23.93 25.01
N SER A 230 -9.93 24.02 25.72
CA SER A 230 -10.28 25.14 26.60
C SER A 230 -9.30 25.31 27.78
N ALA A 231 -8.56 24.27 28.14
CA ALA A 231 -7.49 24.36 29.14
C ALA A 231 -6.36 25.29 28.70
N TYR A 232 -6.09 25.40 27.39
CA TYR A 232 -5.07 26.27 26.82
C TYR A 232 -5.64 27.49 26.09
N ALA A 233 -6.90 27.43 25.67
CA ALA A 233 -7.64 28.51 25.03
C ALA A 233 -8.98 28.75 25.73
N PRO A 234 -9.02 29.46 26.89
CA PRO A 234 -10.23 29.58 27.72
C PRO A 234 -11.42 30.28 27.06
N ASN A 235 -11.16 31.08 26.01
CA ASN A 235 -12.20 31.77 25.24
C ASN A 235 -12.66 30.96 24.02
N LEU A 236 -12.28 29.68 23.91
CA LEU A 236 -12.71 28.82 22.82
C LEU A 236 -14.20 28.48 22.98
N PRO A 237 -15.04 28.71 21.96
CA PRO A 237 -16.44 28.35 22.04
C PRO A 237 -16.68 26.84 22.17
N VAL A 238 -17.72 26.47 22.91
CA VAL A 238 -18.02 25.06 23.24
C VAL A 238 -18.20 24.21 21.97
N SER A 239 -18.83 24.76 20.92
CA SER A 239 -19.05 24.00 19.69
C SER A 239 -17.74 23.57 19.04
N ILE A 240 -16.71 24.43 19.07
CA ILE A 240 -15.41 24.16 18.46
C ILE A 240 -14.63 23.13 19.25
N GLU A 241 -14.63 23.26 20.57
CA GLU A 241 -14.03 22.26 21.45
C GLU A 241 -14.63 20.87 21.20
N LYS A 242 -15.96 20.77 21.14
CA LYS A 242 -16.64 19.50 20.89
C LYS A 242 -16.35 18.94 19.50
N ILE A 243 -16.28 19.77 18.45
CA ILE A 243 -15.88 19.34 17.11
C ILE A 243 -14.47 18.73 17.15
N ILE A 244 -13.50 19.40 17.78
CA ILE A 244 -12.12 18.92 17.91
C ILE A 244 -12.09 17.58 18.66
N LEU A 245 -12.81 17.48 19.79
CA LEU A 245 -12.90 16.25 20.58
C LEU A 245 -13.58 15.10 19.82
N LYS A 246 -14.56 15.38 18.98
CA LYS A 246 -15.23 14.39 18.13
C LYS A 246 -14.30 13.87 17.03
N CYS A 247 -13.59 14.76 16.33
CA CYS A 247 -12.60 14.36 15.32
C CYS A 247 -11.50 13.47 15.91
N THR A 248 -11.08 13.75 17.14
CA THR A 248 -9.95 13.09 17.81
C THR A 248 -10.34 11.88 18.66
N GLN A 249 -11.56 11.34 18.49
CA GLN A 249 -11.94 10.09 19.14
C GLN A 249 -11.03 8.95 18.69
N LYS A 250 -10.63 8.10 19.66
CA LYS A 250 -9.70 7.00 19.38
C LYS A 250 -10.29 5.97 18.42
N SER A 251 -11.56 5.61 18.61
CA SER A 251 -12.30 4.76 17.69
C SER A 251 -12.76 5.56 16.47
N PRO A 252 -12.46 5.13 15.23
CA PRO A 252 -12.94 5.78 14.01
C PRO A 252 -14.47 5.93 13.96
N ASP A 253 -15.22 4.93 14.41
CA ASP A 253 -16.69 4.95 14.38
C ASP A 253 -17.34 5.98 15.33
N ARG A 254 -16.54 6.56 16.22
CA ARG A 254 -16.99 7.64 17.11
C ARG A 254 -16.67 9.05 16.57
N ARG A 255 -16.01 9.13 15.42
CA ARG A 255 -15.71 10.38 14.71
C ARG A 255 -16.90 10.76 13.82
N TYR A 256 -16.69 11.72 12.92
CA TYR A 256 -17.63 11.97 11.84
C TYR A 256 -17.56 10.84 10.81
N ASP A 257 -18.71 10.47 10.23
CA ASP A 257 -18.77 9.45 9.19
C ASP A 257 -18.09 9.91 7.90
N SER A 258 -18.25 11.20 7.58
CA SER A 258 -17.65 11.83 6.41
C SER A 258 -17.11 13.23 6.71
N ILE A 259 -16.24 13.73 5.83
CA ILE A 259 -15.81 15.14 5.87
C ILE A 259 -16.99 16.09 5.65
N SER A 260 -18.00 15.69 4.88
CA SER A 260 -19.21 16.48 4.66
C SER A 260 -19.94 16.78 5.98
N ASP A 261 -20.06 15.79 6.87
CA ASP A 261 -20.68 15.95 8.19
C ASP A 261 -19.88 16.90 9.08
N LEU A 262 -18.55 16.75 9.08
CA LEU A 262 -17.66 17.68 9.77
C LEU A 262 -17.82 19.12 9.24
N LEU A 263 -17.92 19.29 7.92
CA LEU A 263 -18.12 20.61 7.30
C LEU A 263 -19.47 21.24 7.67
N MET A 264 -20.52 20.45 7.91
CA MET A 264 -21.81 20.97 8.40
C MET A 264 -21.67 21.56 9.80
N ASP A 265 -21.03 20.83 10.71
CA ASP A 265 -20.84 21.28 12.09
C ASP A 265 -19.88 22.47 12.18
N LEU A 266 -18.80 22.49 11.39
CA LEU A 266 -17.90 23.65 11.29
C LEU A 266 -18.62 24.92 10.79
N LYS A 267 -19.52 24.79 9.79
CA LYS A 267 -20.32 25.92 9.31
C LYS A 267 -21.32 26.38 10.36
N LYS A 268 -21.97 25.46 11.07
CA LYS A 268 -22.90 25.78 12.16
C LYS A 268 -22.17 26.51 13.30
N ALA A 269 -20.96 26.09 13.63
CA ALA A 269 -20.14 26.74 14.65
C ALA A 269 -19.72 28.19 14.31
N LEU A 270 -19.72 28.59 13.03
CA LEU A 270 -19.54 30.01 12.67
C LEU A 270 -20.77 30.87 12.98
N ILE A 271 -21.95 30.25 13.05
CA ILE A 271 -23.24 30.92 13.26
C ILE A 271 -23.59 30.92 14.76
N SER A 272 -23.53 29.74 15.39
CA SER A 272 -23.86 29.51 16.80
C SER A 272 -22.66 28.88 17.54
N PRO A 273 -21.58 29.63 17.80
CA PRO A 273 -20.34 29.10 18.40
C PRO A 273 -20.52 28.62 19.85
N ASP A 274 -21.45 29.21 20.60
CA ASP A 274 -21.64 28.93 22.03
C ASP A 274 -22.73 27.88 22.31
N GLU A 275 -23.33 27.30 21.27
CA GLU A 275 -24.31 26.21 21.40
C GLU A 275 -23.63 24.84 21.39
N ASP A 276 -24.02 23.95 22.32
CA ASP A 276 -23.56 22.56 22.34
C ASP A 276 -24.48 21.69 21.47
N PHE A 277 -24.27 21.74 20.15
CA PHE A 277 -25.03 20.94 19.19
C PHE A 277 -24.32 19.67 18.73
N VAL A 278 -23.08 19.45 19.16
CA VAL A 278 -22.23 18.36 18.67
C VAL A 278 -22.55 17.10 19.45
N VAL A 279 -23.26 16.18 18.82
CA VAL A 279 -23.61 14.91 19.45
C VAL A 279 -22.41 13.98 19.49
N MET A 280 -21.94 13.69 20.71
CA MET A 280 -20.97 12.64 21.01
C MET A 280 -21.72 11.36 21.34
N VAL A 281 -21.40 10.25 20.68
CA VAL A 281 -21.98 8.94 21.02
C VAL A 281 -21.49 8.55 22.43
N PRO A 282 -22.40 8.34 23.41
CA PRO A 282 -22.02 7.90 24.75
C PRO A 282 -21.28 6.56 24.68
N LEU A 283 -20.32 6.36 25.58
CA LEU A 283 -19.73 5.04 25.78
C LEU A 283 -20.84 4.09 26.25
N GLY A 284 -21.33 3.22 25.36
CA GLY A 284 -22.11 2.07 25.77
C GLY A 284 -21.30 1.26 26.79
N GLN A 285 -21.95 0.68 27.80
CA GLN A 285 -21.32 -0.02 28.93
C GLN A 285 -20.39 -1.20 28.54
N GLN A 286 -20.27 -1.55 27.25
CA GLN A 286 -19.39 -2.60 26.74
C GLN A 286 -18.12 -2.09 26.03
N ASP A 287 -17.99 -0.79 25.73
CA ASP A 287 -16.79 -0.21 25.09
C ASP A 287 -15.85 0.46 26.10
N LYS A 288 -15.62 -0.21 27.24
CA LYS A 288 -14.38 0.08 27.97
C LYS A 288 -13.26 -0.29 27.03
N THR A 289 -12.47 0.71 26.63
CA THR A 289 -11.15 0.62 26.00
C THR A 289 -10.63 -0.80 26.10
N ARG A 290 -10.60 -1.57 25.00
CA ARG A 290 -9.88 -2.85 24.99
C ARG A 290 -8.47 -2.52 25.42
N ILE A 291 -8.16 -2.77 26.69
CA ILE A 291 -6.82 -2.73 27.24
C ILE A 291 -6.11 -3.79 26.42
N MET A 292 -5.20 -3.37 25.53
CA MET A 292 -4.31 -4.30 24.83
C MET A 292 -3.70 -5.24 25.88
N LYS A 293 -3.70 -6.55 25.60
CA LYS A 293 -3.04 -7.49 26.50
C LYS A 293 -1.58 -7.04 26.68
N ALA A 294 -1.03 -7.20 27.88
CA ALA A 294 0.36 -6.84 28.16
C ALA A 294 1.33 -7.45 27.14
N GLU A 295 0.99 -8.65 26.62
CA GLU A 295 1.70 -9.35 25.54
C GLU A 295 1.77 -8.57 24.21
N GLU A 296 0.72 -7.85 23.77
CA GLU A 296 0.76 -7.07 22.52
C GLU A 296 1.68 -5.84 22.66
N VAL A 297 1.61 -5.19 23.83
CA VAL A 297 2.50 -4.07 24.18
C VAL A 297 3.93 -4.56 24.36
N GLU A 298 4.12 -5.76 24.92
CA GLU A 298 5.41 -6.42 25.01
C GLU A 298 5.93 -6.84 23.64
N THR A 299 5.11 -7.30 22.70
CA THR A 299 5.56 -7.61 21.34
C THR A 299 6.02 -6.36 20.60
N ILE A 300 5.30 -5.23 20.75
CA ILE A 300 5.75 -3.94 20.17
C ILE A 300 7.05 -3.50 20.85
N LYS A 301 7.14 -3.56 22.19
CA LYS A 301 8.37 -3.22 22.93
C LYS A 301 9.53 -4.19 22.66
N GLN A 302 9.28 -5.47 22.43
CA GLN A 302 10.28 -6.51 22.14
C GLN A 302 10.75 -6.45 20.69
N GLN A 303 9.86 -6.18 19.72
CA GLN A 303 10.25 -5.87 18.35
C GLN A 303 11.17 -4.65 18.32
N THR A 304 10.85 -3.61 19.10
CA THR A 304 11.73 -2.44 19.25
C THR A 304 13.02 -2.76 20.03
N ARG A 305 12.99 -3.61 21.07
CA ARG A 305 14.18 -3.99 21.85
C ARG A 305 15.13 -4.90 21.07
N ASN A 306 14.62 -5.73 20.17
CA ASN A 306 15.43 -6.51 19.23
C ASN A 306 16.08 -5.58 18.19
N MET A 307 15.38 -4.53 17.74
CA MET A 307 15.96 -3.44 16.94
C MET A 307 17.14 -2.74 17.66
N TYR A 308 16.98 -2.40 18.94
CA TYR A 308 18.06 -1.81 19.77
C TYR A 308 19.19 -2.79 20.12
N ARG A 309 18.98 -4.10 19.94
CA ARG A 309 20.01 -5.12 20.20
C ARG A 309 20.85 -5.41 18.96
N GLU A 310 20.24 -5.36 17.78
CA GLU A 310 20.97 -5.28 16.50
C GLU A 310 21.80 -3.99 16.45
N GLU A 311 21.28 -2.86 16.94
CA GLU A 311 21.99 -1.55 16.97
C GLU A 311 23.24 -1.55 17.87
N LEU A 312 23.25 -2.28 19.00
CA LEU A 312 24.44 -2.42 19.86
C LEU A 312 25.44 -3.47 19.34
N GLU A 313 24.99 -4.42 18.52
CA GLU A 313 25.87 -5.42 17.89
C GLU A 313 26.48 -4.88 16.57
N GLU A 314 25.84 -3.92 15.89
CA GLU A 314 26.41 -3.19 14.74
C GLU A 314 27.36 -2.04 15.15
N ASP A 315 27.07 -1.31 16.25
CA ASP A 315 27.96 -0.24 16.76
C ASP A 315 29.23 -0.79 17.45
N GLU A 316 29.24 -2.04 17.94
CA GLU A 316 30.45 -2.69 18.49
C GLU A 316 31.38 -3.28 17.40
N GLU A 317 30.95 -3.35 16.12
CA GLU A 317 31.80 -3.79 15.00
C GLU A 317 32.48 -2.63 14.23
N GLU A 318 32.14 -1.35 14.49
CA GLU A 318 32.74 -0.19 13.79
C GLU A 318 33.82 0.59 14.59
N GLU A 319 34.10 0.22 15.85
CA GLU A 319 35.18 0.83 16.65
C GLU A 319 36.18 -0.19 17.21
N GLU A 320 36.86 -0.96 16.36
CA GLU A 320 38.23 -1.43 16.66
C GLU A 320 39.00 -1.70 15.36
N ASP A 321 40.22 -1.16 15.31
CA ASP A 321 41.35 -1.46 14.38
C ASP A 321 41.51 -0.65 13.08
N ASP A 322 41.92 0.61 13.23
CA ASP A 322 43.05 1.15 12.46
C ASP A 322 44.36 0.71 13.17
N GLU A 323 45.04 -0.33 12.70
CA GLU A 323 46.52 -0.45 12.63
C GLU A 323 47.00 -1.83 12.10
N GLU A 324 47.77 -1.76 11.00
CA GLU A 324 48.85 -2.65 10.53
C GLU A 324 48.57 -4.12 10.08
N ASP A 325 48.95 -4.34 8.80
CA ASP A 325 49.42 -5.56 8.12
C ASP A 325 49.47 -6.90 8.89
N GLU A 326 48.82 -7.95 8.35
CA GLU A 326 49.47 -9.21 7.93
C GLU A 326 48.44 -10.22 7.39
N ASP A 327 48.92 -11.08 6.49
CA ASP A 327 48.20 -12.14 5.80
C ASP A 327 47.38 -13.06 6.73
N GLU A 328 46.19 -13.51 6.30
CA GLU A 328 45.85 -14.95 6.18
C GLU A 328 44.35 -15.19 5.90
N ASP A 329 44.14 -16.26 5.15
CA ASP A 329 42.88 -16.77 4.63
C ASP A 329 41.83 -17.13 5.71
N GLY A 330 40.60 -16.62 5.49
CA GLY A 330 39.34 -17.37 5.44
C GLY A 330 38.77 -18.02 6.72
N PHE A 331 37.43 -18.06 6.81
CA PHE A 331 36.69 -19.31 7.09
C PHE A 331 35.22 -19.20 6.63
N LEU A 332 34.92 -19.85 5.50
CA LEU A 332 33.58 -20.22 5.07
C LEU A 332 33.27 -21.69 5.46
N ASN A 333 31.99 -21.95 5.66
CA ASN A 333 31.30 -23.19 6.07
C ASN A 333 31.91 -24.56 5.62
N PRO A 334 32.12 -25.54 6.53
CA PRO A 334 32.89 -26.79 6.33
C PRO A 334 32.32 -27.87 5.38
N LYS A 335 31.28 -27.58 4.58
CA LYS A 335 30.72 -28.52 3.59
C LYS A 335 31.03 -28.18 2.13
N MET A 336 31.46 -26.95 1.84
CA MET A 336 31.88 -26.54 0.48
C MET A 336 33.36 -26.81 0.19
N GLU A 337 34.19 -26.96 1.24
CA GLU A 337 35.65 -27.09 1.11
C GLU A 337 36.08 -28.36 0.36
N LYS A 338 35.40 -29.49 0.58
CA LYS A 338 35.76 -30.77 -0.08
C LYS A 338 35.40 -30.82 -1.57
N ALA A 339 34.38 -30.09 -2.00
CA ALA A 339 33.94 -30.12 -3.40
C ALA A 339 34.83 -29.21 -4.29
N VAL A 340 35.21 -28.03 -3.77
CA VAL A 340 36.04 -27.06 -4.50
C VAL A 340 37.50 -27.49 -4.59
N THR A 341 38.06 -28.09 -3.53
CA THR A 341 39.43 -28.65 -3.58
C THR A 341 39.53 -29.85 -4.51
N ILE A 342 38.54 -30.74 -4.56
CA ILE A 342 38.55 -31.88 -5.50
C ILE A 342 38.46 -31.38 -6.96
N MET A 343 37.60 -30.40 -7.25
CA MET A 343 37.49 -29.81 -8.60
C MET A 343 38.76 -29.05 -8.99
N GLY A 344 39.39 -28.33 -8.05
CA GLY A 344 40.65 -27.63 -8.25
C GLY A 344 41.83 -28.57 -8.53
N ILE A 345 41.93 -29.69 -7.80
CA ILE A 345 42.97 -30.70 -8.03
C ILE A 345 42.76 -31.38 -9.39
N VAL A 346 41.52 -31.70 -9.77
CA VAL A 346 41.24 -32.30 -11.09
C VAL A 346 41.56 -31.32 -12.22
N ALA A 347 41.21 -30.05 -12.09
CA ALA A 347 41.55 -29.02 -13.08
C ALA A 347 43.08 -28.81 -13.16
N ALA A 348 43.79 -28.77 -12.03
CA ALA A 348 45.24 -28.65 -12.00
C ALA A 348 45.95 -29.86 -12.62
N VAL A 349 45.46 -31.09 -12.37
CA VAL A 349 46.00 -32.31 -12.99
C VAL A 349 45.75 -32.33 -14.50
N ILE A 350 44.58 -31.86 -14.96
CA ILE A 350 44.27 -31.73 -16.40
C ILE A 350 45.18 -30.68 -17.04
N ILE A 351 45.35 -29.52 -16.41
CA ILE A 351 46.22 -28.44 -16.92
C ILE A 351 47.69 -28.88 -16.95
N VAL A 352 48.19 -29.55 -15.91
CA VAL A 352 49.55 -30.11 -15.87
C VAL A 352 49.70 -31.24 -16.91
N GLY A 353 48.69 -32.08 -17.11
CA GLY A 353 48.67 -33.09 -18.16
C GLY A 353 48.72 -32.49 -19.57
N ILE A 354 47.98 -31.41 -19.80
CA ILE A 354 47.99 -30.64 -21.06
C ILE A 354 49.35 -29.95 -21.25
N ILE A 355 49.95 -29.37 -20.20
CA ILE A 355 51.27 -28.74 -20.27
C ILE A 355 52.37 -29.78 -20.51
N ILE A 356 52.31 -30.96 -19.89
CA ILE A 356 53.25 -32.07 -20.13
C ILE A 356 53.06 -32.63 -21.54
N TYR A 357 51.83 -32.72 -22.04
CA TYR A 357 51.53 -33.15 -23.40
C TYR A 357 52.07 -32.15 -24.44
N ILE A 358 51.84 -30.85 -24.22
CA ILE A 358 52.34 -29.77 -25.09
C ILE A 358 53.87 -29.71 -25.03
N ALA A 359 54.49 -29.77 -23.84
CA ALA A 359 55.94 -29.78 -23.68
C ALA A 359 56.59 -31.04 -24.26
N GLY A 360 55.93 -32.21 -24.13
CA GLY A 360 56.34 -33.46 -24.76
C GLY A 360 56.22 -33.44 -26.28
N SER A 361 55.25 -32.68 -26.82
CA SER A 361 55.09 -32.48 -28.27
C SER A 361 56.15 -31.55 -28.88
N VAL A 362 56.68 -30.60 -28.08
CA VAL A 362 57.68 -29.61 -28.52
C VAL A 362 59.13 -30.14 -28.42
N PHE A 363 59.42 -31.13 -27.57
CA PHE A 363 60.78 -31.67 -27.35
C PHE A 363 61.04 -33.11 -27.85
N GLY A 364 60.17 -33.67 -28.70
CA GLY A 364 60.54 -34.83 -29.54
C GLY A 364 60.75 -36.17 -28.82
N LEU A 365 59.99 -36.45 -27.75
CA LEU A 365 60.10 -37.70 -26.97
C LEU A 365 58.97 -38.73 -27.19
N PHE A 366 57.99 -38.46 -28.05
CA PHE A 366 57.01 -39.45 -28.48
C PHE A 366 57.15 -39.75 -29.97
N LYS A 367 57.76 -40.90 -30.27
CA LYS A 367 57.84 -41.47 -31.61
C LYS A 367 56.88 -42.66 -31.67
N PHE A 368 55.71 -42.48 -32.29
CA PHE A 368 54.90 -43.62 -32.73
C PHE A 368 54.25 -43.34 -34.10
N GLY A 369 54.82 -44.04 -35.09
CA GLY A 369 54.29 -44.43 -36.41
C GLY A 369 53.21 -43.60 -37.08
N GLY A 370 53.62 -42.70 -37.97
CA GLY A 370 52.79 -42.17 -39.05
C GLY A 370 53.18 -42.77 -40.40
N GLY A 371 52.17 -43.13 -41.18
CA GLY A 371 52.21 -43.24 -42.64
C GLY A 371 50.76 -43.11 -43.13
N ARG A 372 50.41 -42.32 -44.14
CA ARG A 372 51.13 -41.35 -44.97
C ARG A 372 50.05 -40.51 -45.69
N ASP A 373 50.35 -39.24 -45.93
CA ASP A 373 49.50 -38.20 -46.54
C ASP A 373 49.19 -38.37 -48.04
N LYS A 374 48.25 -37.55 -48.54
CA LYS A 374 48.07 -37.19 -49.97
C LYS A 374 48.34 -35.68 -50.20
N GLU A 375 49.26 -35.40 -51.14
CA GLU A 375 49.34 -34.37 -52.23
C GLU A 375 48.92 -32.89 -51.97
N GLU A 376 49.50 -31.82 -52.54
CA GLU A 376 50.44 -31.59 -53.68
C GLU A 376 50.90 -30.10 -53.71
N ASN A 377 52.14 -29.76 -54.17
CA ASN A 377 52.46 -29.07 -55.45
C ASN A 377 53.85 -28.34 -55.54
N LYS A 378 54.56 -28.61 -56.68
CA LYS A 378 55.58 -27.87 -57.50
C LYS A 378 57.09 -27.71 -57.15
N GLU A 379 57.90 -28.58 -57.79
CA GLU A 379 59.13 -28.45 -58.66
C GLU A 379 60.28 -27.42 -58.44
N PRO A 380 61.51 -27.59 -59.03
CA PRO A 380 62.19 -28.75 -59.67
C PRO A 380 63.64 -29.02 -59.11
N GLU A 381 64.33 -30.16 -59.37
CA GLU A 381 65.52 -30.23 -60.28
C GLU A 381 66.16 -31.65 -60.35
N THR A 382 66.52 -32.04 -61.60
CA THR A 382 67.66 -32.88 -62.09
C THR A 382 67.85 -34.39 -61.78
N LYS A 383 67.82 -35.17 -62.90
CA LYS A 383 68.73 -36.24 -63.42
C LYS A 383 69.08 -37.43 -62.46
N VAL A 384 69.04 -38.72 -62.83
CA VAL A 384 69.62 -39.45 -63.97
C VAL A 384 68.95 -40.86 -64.09
N GLU A 385 68.74 -41.32 -65.34
CA GLU A 385 68.59 -42.68 -65.91
C GLU A 385 68.11 -43.88 -65.06
N SER A 386 67.11 -44.63 -65.56
CA SER A 386 67.32 -45.80 -66.45
C SER A 386 66.00 -46.49 -66.81
N ASP A 387 66.04 -47.14 -67.97
CA ASP A 387 64.95 -47.73 -68.77
C ASP A 387 63.99 -48.68 -68.03
N GLN A 388 62.70 -48.65 -68.41
CA GLN A 388 62.00 -49.72 -69.17
C GLN A 388 60.48 -49.46 -69.26
N ILE A 389 59.94 -49.52 -70.48
CA ILE A 389 58.51 -49.58 -70.83
C ILE A 389 58.05 -51.06 -70.65
N PRO A 390 56.93 -51.37 -69.97
CA PRO A 390 55.58 -51.49 -70.60
C PRO A 390 54.46 -51.06 -69.62
N GLU A 391 53.17 -50.94 -69.87
CA GLU A 391 52.21 -51.22 -70.94
C GLU A 391 50.96 -50.39 -70.54
N GLN A 392 50.16 -49.92 -71.50
CA GLN A 392 48.90 -49.21 -71.22
C GLN A 392 47.87 -50.17 -70.59
N GLU A 393 47.48 -49.96 -69.34
CA GLU A 393 46.20 -50.45 -68.82
C GLU A 393 45.12 -49.44 -69.23
N GLU A 394 44.21 -49.85 -70.13
CA GLU A 394 42.96 -49.14 -70.36
C GLU A 394 42.18 -49.14 -69.04
N THR A 395 42.01 -47.97 -68.41
CA THR A 395 41.14 -47.84 -67.24
C THR A 395 39.69 -47.99 -67.70
N GLU A 396 39.09 -49.15 -67.41
CA GLU A 396 37.66 -49.35 -67.65
C GLU A 396 36.88 -48.42 -66.72
N GLN A 397 36.23 -47.41 -67.31
CA GLN A 397 35.35 -46.48 -66.61
C GLN A 397 33.89 -46.91 -66.74
N VAL A 398 33.10 -46.67 -65.70
CA VAL A 398 31.66 -46.94 -65.62
C VAL A 398 30.92 -45.66 -65.26
N GLU A 399 29.72 -45.49 -65.79
CA GLU A 399 28.90 -44.30 -65.54
C GLU A 399 28.27 -44.37 -64.14
N MET A 400 28.38 -43.27 -63.38
CA MET A 400 27.84 -43.17 -62.03
C MET A 400 26.31 -43.04 -62.04
N ILE A 401 25.65 -43.81 -61.18
CA ILE A 401 24.18 -43.80 -61.04
C ILE A 401 23.71 -42.89 -59.90
N ASN A 402 22.46 -42.48 -59.93
CA ASN A 402 21.82 -41.79 -58.81
C ASN A 402 21.49 -42.75 -57.67
N LEU A 403 21.99 -42.43 -56.47
CA LEU A 403 21.77 -43.18 -55.24
C LEU A 403 20.82 -42.46 -54.28
N LYS A 404 20.47 -41.19 -54.53
CA LYS A 404 19.57 -40.43 -53.65
C LYS A 404 18.20 -41.09 -53.58
N GLY A 405 17.67 -41.22 -52.37
CA GLY A 405 16.38 -41.88 -52.10
C GLY A 405 16.42 -43.40 -52.02
N TYR A 406 17.53 -44.06 -52.37
CA TYR A 406 17.72 -45.49 -52.10
C TYR A 406 18.17 -45.71 -50.65
N THR A 407 17.86 -46.89 -50.13
CA THR A 407 18.51 -47.36 -48.89
C THR A 407 19.96 -47.74 -49.16
N TYR A 408 20.77 -47.81 -48.09
CA TYR A 408 22.18 -48.21 -48.22
C TYR A 408 22.35 -49.59 -48.88
N GLU A 409 21.46 -50.53 -48.58
CA GLU A 409 21.48 -51.90 -49.11
C GLU A 409 21.12 -51.92 -50.60
N GLU A 410 20.06 -51.20 -51.01
CA GLU A 410 19.68 -51.09 -52.43
C GLU A 410 20.75 -50.38 -53.27
N ALA A 411 21.39 -49.34 -52.71
CA ALA A 411 22.48 -48.64 -53.35
C ALA A 411 23.74 -49.52 -53.49
N GLN A 412 24.01 -50.34 -52.48
CA GLN A 412 25.12 -51.30 -52.52
C GLN A 412 24.95 -52.32 -53.65
N ASP A 413 23.76 -52.90 -53.79
CA ASP A 413 23.49 -53.89 -54.85
C ASP A 413 23.62 -53.28 -56.25
N LYS A 414 23.15 -52.05 -56.42
CA LYS A 414 23.24 -51.32 -57.70
C LYS A 414 24.66 -50.95 -58.06
N LEU A 415 25.45 -50.47 -57.10
CA LEU A 415 26.86 -50.14 -57.31
C LEU A 415 27.71 -51.39 -57.58
N ASN A 416 27.46 -52.48 -56.87
CA ASN A 416 28.14 -53.76 -57.12
C ASN A 416 27.95 -54.27 -58.55
N THR A 417 26.76 -54.04 -59.13
CA THR A 417 26.44 -54.44 -60.51
C THR A 417 27.27 -53.70 -61.55
N ILE A 418 27.70 -52.48 -61.25
CA ILE A 418 28.58 -51.65 -62.09
C ILE A 418 30.04 -51.65 -61.59
N HIS A 419 30.40 -52.59 -60.71
CA HIS A 419 31.73 -52.74 -60.13
C HIS A 419 32.23 -51.52 -59.35
N LEU A 420 31.36 -50.80 -58.66
CA LEU A 420 31.71 -49.73 -57.72
C LEU A 420 31.45 -50.17 -56.26
N GLY A 421 32.28 -49.70 -55.33
CA GLY A 421 32.09 -49.93 -53.90
C GLY A 421 31.24 -48.83 -53.26
N ILE A 422 30.74 -49.08 -52.04
CA ILE A 422 29.99 -48.09 -51.25
C ILE A 422 30.48 -48.03 -49.81
N THR A 423 30.57 -46.83 -49.24
CA THR A 423 30.89 -46.62 -47.81
C THR A 423 30.01 -45.55 -47.19
N ARG A 424 29.78 -45.62 -45.87
CA ARG A 424 28.99 -44.63 -45.13
C ARG A 424 29.88 -43.46 -44.71
N GLY A 425 29.49 -42.26 -45.12
CA GLY A 425 30.19 -41.00 -44.80
C GLY A 425 29.68 -40.30 -43.53
N GLY A 426 28.51 -40.68 -43.02
CA GLY A 426 27.86 -40.07 -41.86
C GLY A 426 26.35 -40.04 -42.01
N GLU A 427 25.69 -39.36 -41.07
CA GLU A 427 24.24 -39.10 -41.10
C GLU A 427 23.96 -37.59 -40.98
N GLU A 428 22.98 -37.09 -41.73
CA GLU A 428 22.49 -35.71 -41.64
C GLU A 428 20.96 -35.68 -41.70
N SER A 429 20.34 -34.64 -41.15
CA SER A 429 18.87 -34.49 -41.19
C SER A 429 18.38 -34.06 -42.57
N SER A 430 17.26 -34.61 -43.02
CA SER A 430 16.64 -34.25 -44.30
C SER A 430 15.12 -34.16 -44.18
N GLU A 431 14.53 -33.11 -44.77
CA GLU A 431 13.08 -32.98 -44.93
C GLU A 431 12.56 -33.69 -46.19
N GLU A 432 13.44 -33.99 -47.14
CA GLU A 432 13.10 -34.59 -48.45
C GLU A 432 13.17 -36.11 -48.43
N TYR A 433 14.12 -36.69 -47.69
CA TYR A 433 14.36 -38.13 -47.65
C TYR A 433 14.07 -38.71 -46.25
N PRO A 434 13.19 -39.72 -46.13
CA PRO A 434 12.94 -40.45 -44.88
C PRO A 434 14.21 -41.04 -44.25
N GLN A 435 14.15 -41.29 -42.94
CA GLN A 435 15.24 -41.90 -42.18
C GLN A 435 15.71 -43.21 -42.86
N GLY A 436 17.03 -43.35 -43.04
CA GLY A 436 17.65 -44.54 -43.65
C GLY A 436 17.85 -44.49 -45.17
N GLN A 437 17.38 -43.43 -45.84
CA GLN A 437 17.66 -43.19 -47.28
C GLN A 437 18.91 -42.33 -47.48
N ILE A 438 19.57 -42.49 -48.62
CA ILE A 438 20.75 -41.69 -49.00
C ILE A 438 20.31 -40.28 -49.42
N ILE A 439 20.94 -39.27 -48.82
CA ILE A 439 20.67 -37.85 -49.11
C ILE A 439 21.71 -37.24 -50.07
N SER A 440 22.94 -37.78 -50.05
CA SER A 440 24.03 -37.30 -50.88
C SER A 440 25.03 -38.41 -51.17
N GLN A 441 25.74 -38.27 -52.28
CA GLN A 441 26.76 -39.19 -52.78
C GLN A 441 27.99 -38.38 -53.18
N SER A 442 29.19 -38.95 -53.02
CA SER A 442 30.45 -38.25 -53.28
C SER A 442 30.75 -37.97 -54.76
N HIS A 443 30.12 -38.70 -55.67
CA HIS A 443 30.29 -38.57 -57.13
C HIS A 443 28.93 -38.34 -57.76
N GLU A 444 28.78 -37.32 -58.59
CA GLU A 444 27.49 -36.97 -59.21
C GLU A 444 27.04 -38.02 -60.24
N GLU A 445 25.73 -38.09 -60.50
CA GLU A 445 25.15 -38.95 -61.53
C GLU A 445 25.68 -38.58 -62.93
N GLY A 446 25.93 -39.58 -63.77
CA GLY A 446 26.33 -39.43 -65.18
C GLY A 446 27.83 -39.19 -65.40
N ILE A 447 28.65 -39.06 -64.35
CA ILE A 447 30.10 -38.94 -64.50
C ILE A 447 30.74 -40.33 -64.68
N MET A 448 31.79 -40.40 -65.49
CA MET A 448 32.57 -41.63 -65.68
C MET A 448 33.52 -41.81 -64.51
N VAL A 449 33.36 -42.91 -63.78
CA VAL A 449 34.14 -43.27 -62.60
C VAL A 449 34.92 -44.55 -62.88
N GLU A 450 36.16 -44.63 -62.42
CA GLU A 450 36.98 -45.85 -62.57
C GLU A 450 36.35 -47.03 -61.83
N LYS A 451 36.34 -48.21 -62.45
CA LYS A 451 35.91 -49.43 -61.75
C LYS A 451 36.68 -49.63 -60.45
N ASN A 452 35.98 -50.15 -59.44
CA ASN A 452 36.43 -50.35 -58.05
C ASN A 452 36.56 -49.07 -57.21
N THR A 453 36.17 -47.90 -57.73
CA THR A 453 36.04 -46.68 -56.90
C THR A 453 34.97 -46.88 -55.82
N THR A 454 35.25 -46.40 -54.61
CA THR A 454 34.30 -46.44 -53.50
C THR A 454 33.53 -45.13 -53.39
N ILE A 455 32.21 -45.20 -53.47
CA ILE A 455 31.31 -44.06 -53.35
C ILE A 455 30.94 -43.87 -51.89
N THR A 456 31.17 -42.68 -51.36
CA THR A 456 30.77 -42.30 -50.01
C THR A 456 29.38 -41.70 -50.06
N VAL A 457 28.47 -42.20 -49.21
CA VAL A 457 27.08 -41.70 -49.11
C VAL A 457 26.76 -41.20 -47.72
N ILE A 458 25.97 -40.13 -47.62
CA ILE A 458 25.40 -39.64 -46.36
C ILE A 458 23.96 -40.13 -46.27
N ILE A 459 23.57 -40.63 -45.09
CA ILE A 459 22.25 -41.21 -44.85
C ILE A 459 21.38 -40.23 -44.05
N SER A 460 20.10 -40.14 -44.38
CA SER A 460 19.12 -39.34 -43.66
C SER A 460 18.92 -39.87 -42.24
N SER A 461 19.10 -39.02 -41.23
CA SER A 461 18.69 -39.30 -39.84
C SER A 461 17.21 -38.95 -39.57
N GLY A 462 16.47 -38.46 -40.58
CA GLY A 462 15.09 -37.99 -40.47
C GLY A 462 14.97 -36.46 -40.38
N VAL A 463 13.76 -35.97 -40.06
CA VAL A 463 13.49 -34.52 -39.91
C VAL A 463 14.26 -34.01 -38.68
N GLY A 464 15.00 -32.91 -38.84
CA GLY A 464 15.87 -32.37 -37.80
C GLY A 464 15.11 -31.99 -36.52
N GLU A 465 15.76 -32.18 -35.37
CA GLU A 465 15.25 -31.72 -34.09
C GLU A 465 15.40 -30.19 -33.98
N PHE A 466 14.34 -29.51 -33.53
CA PHE A 466 14.32 -28.07 -33.31
C PHE A 466 13.90 -27.76 -31.87
N ASP A 467 14.10 -26.50 -31.46
CA ASP A 467 13.82 -26.07 -30.09
C ASP A 467 12.32 -25.82 -29.89
N VAL A 468 11.76 -26.36 -28.80
CA VAL A 468 10.38 -26.09 -28.39
C VAL A 468 10.23 -24.60 -28.05
N PRO A 469 9.29 -23.88 -28.70
CA PRO A 469 9.08 -22.45 -28.46
C PRO A 469 8.44 -22.18 -27.09
N ASP A 470 8.71 -20.99 -26.54
CA ASP A 470 8.12 -20.54 -25.28
C ASP A 470 6.69 -20.03 -25.49
N VAL A 471 5.75 -20.63 -24.77
CA VAL A 471 4.34 -20.22 -24.71
C VAL A 471 3.90 -19.82 -23.30
N LYS A 472 4.81 -19.78 -22.32
CA LYS A 472 4.48 -19.39 -20.94
C LYS A 472 3.96 -17.95 -20.88
N GLY A 473 2.88 -17.74 -20.12
CA GLY A 473 2.21 -16.44 -20.00
C GLY A 473 1.46 -15.96 -21.25
N LYS A 474 1.41 -16.75 -22.34
CA LYS A 474 0.57 -16.47 -23.51
C LYS A 474 -0.87 -16.88 -23.27
N SER A 475 -1.79 -16.34 -24.05
CA SER A 475 -3.17 -16.84 -24.09
C SER A 475 -3.24 -18.21 -24.77
N LYS A 476 -4.31 -18.99 -24.52
CA LYS A 476 -4.55 -20.27 -25.21
C LYS A 476 -4.44 -20.15 -26.74
N SER A 477 -5.05 -19.11 -27.31
CA SER A 477 -5.06 -18.90 -28.76
C SER A 477 -3.68 -18.59 -29.33
N GLU A 478 -2.87 -17.81 -28.61
CA GLU A 478 -1.51 -17.49 -29.01
C GLU A 478 -0.59 -18.72 -28.89
N ALA A 479 -0.69 -19.44 -27.77
CA ALA A 479 0.07 -20.67 -27.53
C ALA A 479 -0.24 -21.72 -28.62
N GLU A 480 -1.51 -21.90 -28.96
CA GLU A 480 -1.95 -22.81 -30.02
C GLU A 480 -1.34 -22.44 -31.38
N THR A 481 -1.32 -21.14 -31.70
CA THR A 481 -0.79 -20.64 -32.98
C THR A 481 0.73 -20.84 -33.04
N ILE A 482 1.45 -20.51 -31.97
CA ILE A 482 2.91 -20.66 -31.88
C ILE A 482 3.31 -22.12 -32.05
N LEU A 483 2.67 -23.03 -31.33
CA LEU A 483 2.99 -24.46 -31.36
C LEU A 483 2.67 -25.10 -32.72
N LYS A 484 1.51 -24.77 -33.31
CA LYS A 484 1.14 -25.27 -34.64
C LYS A 484 2.06 -24.75 -35.74
N ASN A 485 2.47 -23.48 -35.68
CA ASN A 485 3.41 -22.90 -36.64
C ASN A 485 4.80 -23.54 -36.54
N ALA A 486 5.21 -23.95 -35.34
CA ALA A 486 6.43 -24.74 -35.13
C ALA A 486 6.28 -26.21 -35.57
N GLY A 487 5.09 -26.65 -35.98
CA GLY A 487 4.82 -28.03 -36.39
C GLY A 487 4.65 -29.01 -35.23
N LEU A 488 4.33 -28.51 -34.03
CA LEU A 488 4.03 -29.29 -32.82
C LEU A 488 2.52 -29.41 -32.61
N ILE A 489 2.10 -30.41 -31.84
CA ILE A 489 0.69 -30.67 -31.50
C ILE A 489 0.40 -30.13 -30.09
N PRO A 490 -0.37 -29.04 -29.93
CA PRO A 490 -0.72 -28.53 -28.60
C PRO A 490 -1.80 -29.41 -27.94
N ALA A 491 -1.57 -29.81 -26.69
CA ALA A 491 -2.54 -30.41 -25.79
C ALA A 491 -2.76 -29.48 -24.60
N PHE A 492 -4.02 -29.24 -24.20
CA PHE A 492 -4.34 -28.29 -23.14
C PHE A 492 -4.94 -28.98 -21.93
N ASP A 493 -4.39 -28.68 -20.75
CA ASP A 493 -4.94 -29.02 -19.43
C ASP A 493 -5.22 -27.74 -18.63
N TYR A 494 -5.96 -27.88 -17.54
CA TYR A 494 -6.47 -26.76 -16.75
C TYR A 494 -6.14 -26.92 -15.27
N GLN A 495 -5.67 -25.84 -14.65
CA GLN A 495 -5.40 -25.78 -13.22
C GLN A 495 -5.77 -24.39 -12.66
N HIS A 496 -6.23 -24.32 -11.42
CA HIS A 496 -6.40 -23.05 -10.72
C HIS A 496 -5.04 -22.51 -10.26
N ASP A 497 -4.80 -21.22 -10.53
CA ASP A 497 -3.60 -20.51 -10.09
C ASP A 497 -4.01 -19.10 -9.62
N ASP A 498 -3.59 -18.74 -8.41
CA ASP A 498 -3.98 -17.48 -7.76
C ASP A 498 -3.21 -16.25 -8.28
N ASN A 499 -2.13 -16.48 -9.02
CA ASN A 499 -1.21 -15.47 -9.55
C ASN A 499 -1.35 -15.28 -11.06
N ILE A 500 -1.87 -16.28 -11.77
CA ILE A 500 -1.98 -16.26 -13.23
C ILE A 500 -3.46 -16.07 -13.64
N PRO A 501 -3.79 -15.02 -14.41
CA PRO A 501 -5.15 -14.77 -14.89
C PRO A 501 -5.74 -15.96 -15.67
N ASN A 502 -7.07 -16.06 -15.68
CA ASN A 502 -7.78 -17.07 -16.49
C ASN A 502 -7.35 -16.99 -17.97
N ASP A 503 -7.21 -18.16 -18.59
CA ASP A 503 -6.83 -18.36 -20.00
C ASP A 503 -5.37 -18.03 -20.36
N GLN A 504 -4.49 -17.90 -19.36
CA GLN A 504 -3.04 -17.80 -19.56
C GLN A 504 -2.30 -19.10 -19.25
N VAL A 505 -1.21 -19.36 -19.98
CA VAL A 505 -0.36 -20.53 -19.77
C VAL A 505 0.46 -20.42 -18.48
N ILE A 506 0.21 -21.36 -17.55
CA ILE A 506 0.96 -21.58 -16.31
C ILE A 506 2.32 -22.21 -16.63
N SER A 507 2.30 -23.28 -17.40
CA SER A 507 3.48 -24.08 -17.74
C SER A 507 3.28 -24.87 -19.03
N GLN A 508 4.38 -25.35 -19.60
CA GLN A 508 4.41 -26.22 -20.77
C GLN A 508 5.31 -27.42 -20.52
N SER A 509 5.08 -28.52 -21.24
CA SER A 509 5.97 -29.68 -21.25
C SER A 509 5.97 -30.31 -22.65
N PRO A 510 7.13 -30.51 -23.31
CA PRO A 510 8.49 -30.20 -22.84
C PRO A 510 8.78 -28.71 -22.60
N ASP A 511 9.81 -28.43 -21.78
CA ASP A 511 10.23 -27.07 -21.43
C ASP A 511 10.78 -26.29 -22.64
N VAL A 512 10.80 -24.96 -22.53
CA VAL A 512 11.39 -24.07 -23.55
C VAL A 512 12.82 -24.50 -23.89
N GLY A 513 13.14 -24.55 -25.19
CA GLY A 513 14.48 -24.93 -25.65
C GLY A 513 14.77 -26.42 -25.65
N ALA A 514 13.83 -27.28 -25.21
CA ALA A 514 13.95 -28.72 -25.39
C ALA A 514 13.94 -29.09 -26.87
N LYS A 515 14.65 -30.16 -27.25
CA LYS A 515 14.64 -30.67 -28.63
C LYS A 515 13.37 -31.47 -28.90
N ALA A 516 12.65 -31.11 -29.97
CA ALA A 516 11.45 -31.78 -30.41
C ALA A 516 11.46 -31.98 -31.94
N LYS A 517 10.68 -32.97 -32.39
CA LYS A 517 10.46 -33.28 -33.80
C LYS A 517 9.07 -32.79 -34.22
N LYS A 518 8.91 -32.58 -35.52
CA LYS A 518 7.62 -32.20 -36.10
C LYS A 518 6.59 -33.29 -35.83
N GLY A 519 5.45 -32.92 -35.22
CA GLY A 519 4.40 -33.83 -34.79
C GLY A 519 4.46 -34.22 -33.31
N ASP A 520 5.49 -33.84 -32.57
CA ASP A 520 5.56 -34.07 -31.13
C ASP A 520 4.50 -33.24 -30.39
N THR A 521 4.00 -33.78 -29.27
CA THR A 521 2.95 -33.15 -28.46
C THR A 521 3.56 -32.27 -27.37
N VAL A 522 3.06 -31.04 -27.25
CA VAL A 522 3.38 -30.14 -26.13
C VAL A 522 2.13 -29.97 -25.28
N THR A 523 2.22 -30.39 -24.02
CA THR A 523 1.15 -30.20 -23.03
C THR A 523 1.29 -28.81 -22.43
N VAL A 524 0.21 -28.05 -22.43
CA VAL A 524 0.15 -26.66 -21.98
C VAL A 524 -0.89 -26.58 -20.86
N MET A 525 -0.43 -26.21 -19.66
CA MET A 525 -1.31 -26.02 -18.50
C MET A 525 -1.84 -24.58 -18.51
N LEU A 526 -3.16 -24.42 -18.60
CA LEU A 526 -3.85 -23.13 -18.58
C LEU A 526 -4.42 -22.81 -17.21
N SER A 527 -4.32 -21.55 -16.80
CA SER A 527 -4.94 -21.07 -15.57
C SER A 527 -6.45 -20.93 -15.74
N GLN A 528 -7.20 -21.41 -14.75
CA GLN A 528 -8.62 -21.15 -14.58
C GLN A 528 -8.90 -19.88 -13.74
N GLY A 529 -7.84 -19.17 -13.34
CA GLY A 529 -7.92 -18.05 -12.38
C GLY A 529 -8.21 -18.51 -10.95
N ARG A 530 -8.49 -17.53 -10.08
CA ARG A 530 -8.78 -17.72 -8.65
C ARG A 530 -10.09 -18.49 -8.44
N GLU A 531 -10.13 -19.30 -7.38
CA GLU A 531 -11.33 -20.04 -6.94
C GLU A 531 -12.48 -19.06 -6.59
N THR A 532 -13.71 -19.35 -7.03
CA THR A 532 -14.87 -18.46 -6.83
C THR A 532 -15.98 -19.10 -6.00
N PHE A 533 -16.68 -18.28 -5.21
CA PHE A 533 -17.72 -18.66 -4.26
C PHE A 533 -18.98 -17.79 -4.42
N GLN A 534 -20.15 -18.30 -4.02
CA GLN A 534 -21.37 -17.49 -3.97
C GLN A 534 -21.55 -16.82 -2.61
N VAL A 535 -21.90 -15.53 -2.64
CA VAL A 535 -22.13 -14.74 -1.43
C VAL A 535 -23.41 -15.21 -0.73
N PRO A 536 -23.35 -15.68 0.54
CA PRO A 536 -24.54 -16.03 1.32
C PRO A 536 -25.32 -14.77 1.77
N ASP A 537 -26.62 -14.92 2.04
CA ASP A 537 -27.45 -13.87 2.67
C ASP A 537 -27.44 -14.05 4.19
N VAL A 538 -26.71 -13.20 4.89
CA VAL A 538 -26.54 -13.27 6.34
C VAL A 538 -27.31 -12.17 7.08
N ARG A 539 -28.20 -11.45 6.39
CA ARG A 539 -29.06 -10.43 7.01
C ARG A 539 -30.03 -11.07 7.99
N ASN A 540 -30.36 -10.34 9.05
CA ASN A 540 -31.24 -10.79 10.11
C ASN A 540 -30.78 -12.12 10.74
N LYS A 541 -29.46 -12.26 10.90
CA LYS A 541 -28.81 -13.34 11.65
C LYS A 541 -27.90 -12.76 12.73
N PRO A 542 -27.61 -13.52 13.81
CA PRO A 542 -26.57 -13.15 14.77
C PRO A 542 -25.21 -12.98 14.10
N GLU A 543 -24.42 -12.00 14.53
CA GLU A 543 -23.09 -11.70 13.98
C GLU A 543 -22.16 -12.93 13.94
N ALA A 544 -22.17 -13.75 14.99
CA ALA A 544 -21.33 -14.95 15.07
C ALA A 544 -21.69 -15.98 13.98
N GLU A 545 -22.99 -16.22 13.75
CA GLU A 545 -23.47 -17.14 12.71
C GLU A 545 -23.16 -16.58 11.31
N ALA A 546 -23.38 -15.28 11.12
CA ALA A 546 -23.09 -14.60 9.86
C ALA A 546 -21.60 -14.70 9.47
N ARG A 547 -20.68 -14.54 10.44
CA ARG A 547 -19.23 -14.69 10.21
C ARG A 547 -18.85 -16.10 9.81
N GLU A 548 -19.40 -17.10 10.49
CA GLU A 548 -19.13 -18.51 10.18
C GLU A 548 -19.61 -18.86 8.76
N GLU A 549 -20.79 -18.42 8.38
CA GLU A 549 -21.37 -18.67 7.05
C GLU A 549 -20.56 -18.00 5.94
N MET A 550 -20.11 -16.75 6.15
CA MET A 550 -19.21 -16.05 5.21
C MET A 550 -17.85 -16.76 5.09
N MET A 551 -17.25 -17.17 6.22
CA MET A 551 -15.97 -17.88 6.23
C MET A 551 -16.06 -19.22 5.49
N ASN A 552 -17.14 -19.97 5.67
CA ASN A 552 -17.40 -21.23 4.95
C ASN A 552 -17.59 -21.01 3.45
N ALA A 553 -18.08 -19.83 3.05
CA ALA A 553 -18.15 -19.39 1.66
C ALA A 553 -16.83 -18.79 1.14
N GLY A 554 -15.71 -18.92 1.87
CA GLY A 554 -14.42 -18.38 1.44
C GLY A 554 -14.37 -16.84 1.41
N ILE A 555 -15.28 -16.16 2.10
CA ILE A 555 -15.41 -14.71 2.19
C ILE A 555 -14.94 -14.27 3.58
N GLU A 556 -14.07 -13.26 3.62
CA GLU A 556 -13.50 -12.77 4.86
C GLU A 556 -14.31 -11.59 5.40
N VAL A 557 -14.82 -11.71 6.64
CA VAL A 557 -15.47 -10.59 7.33
C VAL A 557 -14.40 -9.72 7.96
N VAL A 558 -14.00 -8.66 7.26
CA VAL A 558 -12.87 -7.80 7.69
C VAL A 558 -13.29 -6.67 8.62
N SER A 559 -14.56 -6.28 8.60
CA SER A 559 -15.08 -5.21 9.43
C SER A 559 -16.55 -5.41 9.76
N THR A 560 -16.91 -4.96 10.95
CA THR A 560 -18.29 -4.79 11.37
C THR A 560 -18.48 -3.35 11.78
N SER A 561 -19.33 -2.61 11.06
CA SER A 561 -19.83 -1.33 11.56
C SER A 561 -21.11 -1.58 12.35
N SER A 562 -21.59 -0.57 13.07
CA SER A 562 -22.82 -0.69 13.85
C SER A 562 -23.76 0.48 13.59
N ASP A 563 -25.06 0.21 13.62
CA ASP A 563 -26.11 1.22 13.45
C ASP A 563 -27.33 0.86 14.30
N TYR A 564 -28.17 1.85 14.59
CA TYR A 564 -29.43 1.60 15.29
C TYR A 564 -30.48 1.06 14.32
N SER A 565 -31.32 0.15 14.81
CA SER A 565 -32.45 -0.38 14.05
C SER A 565 -33.65 -0.58 14.96
N ASP A 566 -34.81 -0.13 14.49
CA ASP A 566 -36.07 -0.36 15.20
C ASP A 566 -36.62 -1.78 15.02
N ASP A 567 -36.17 -2.46 13.96
CA ASP A 567 -36.69 -3.75 13.51
C ASP A 567 -35.73 -4.92 13.78
N ILE A 568 -34.42 -4.65 13.86
CA ILE A 568 -33.37 -5.66 14.03
C ILE A 568 -32.84 -5.64 15.46
N GLN A 569 -32.82 -6.82 16.10
CA GLN A 569 -32.35 -6.98 17.47
C GLN A 569 -30.86 -6.63 17.62
N GLU A 570 -30.48 -6.07 18.76
CA GLU A 570 -29.08 -5.82 19.11
C GLU A 570 -28.20 -7.07 18.89
N GLY A 571 -27.06 -6.89 18.22
CA GLY A 571 -26.11 -7.96 17.89
C GLY A 571 -26.44 -8.75 16.61
N TRP A 572 -27.47 -8.36 15.86
CA TRP A 572 -27.85 -9.00 14.59
C TRP A 572 -27.44 -8.16 13.38
N VAL A 573 -27.23 -8.81 12.25
CA VAL A 573 -26.83 -8.16 11.00
C VAL A 573 -28.01 -7.40 10.39
N ILE A 574 -27.87 -6.07 10.29
CA ILE A 574 -28.75 -5.16 9.55
C ILE A 574 -28.52 -5.32 8.04
N SER A 575 -27.27 -5.26 7.61
CA SER A 575 -26.92 -5.30 6.19
C SER A 575 -25.51 -5.85 5.95
N GLN A 576 -25.24 -6.23 4.70
CA GLN A 576 -23.96 -6.73 4.22
C GLN A 576 -23.56 -5.96 2.97
N SER A 577 -22.26 -5.70 2.78
CA SER A 577 -21.77 -4.94 1.61
C SER A 577 -21.82 -5.73 0.30
N LEU A 578 -21.68 -7.06 0.36
CA LEU A 578 -21.72 -7.94 -0.80
C LEU A 578 -23.15 -8.38 -1.09
N THR A 579 -23.58 -8.24 -2.34
CA THR A 579 -24.92 -8.67 -2.79
C THR A 579 -25.07 -10.19 -2.67
N PRO A 580 -26.09 -10.71 -1.96
CA PRO A 580 -26.35 -12.14 -1.89
C PRO A 580 -26.52 -12.78 -3.27
N GLY A 581 -26.00 -14.00 -3.44
CA GLY A 581 -26.03 -14.77 -4.69
C GLY A 581 -25.02 -14.32 -5.76
N LYS A 582 -24.27 -13.23 -5.52
CA LYS A 582 -23.17 -12.81 -6.40
C LYS A 582 -21.99 -13.79 -6.29
N THR A 583 -21.33 -14.07 -7.40
CA THR A 583 -20.07 -14.83 -7.40
C THR A 583 -18.89 -13.91 -7.12
N VAL A 584 -18.04 -14.29 -6.17
CA VAL A 584 -16.86 -13.54 -5.71
C VAL A 584 -15.65 -14.45 -5.59
N GLU A 585 -14.44 -13.89 -5.63
CA GLU A 585 -13.20 -14.66 -5.48
C GLU A 585 -12.95 -15.05 -4.01
N LYS A 586 -12.21 -16.13 -3.78
CA LYS A 586 -11.73 -16.51 -2.44
C LYS A 586 -10.97 -15.37 -1.77
N GLY A 587 -11.25 -15.11 -0.49
CA GLY A 587 -10.66 -14.00 0.25
C GLY A 587 -11.28 -12.64 -0.07
N THR A 588 -12.39 -12.59 -0.83
CA THR A 588 -13.16 -11.35 -0.99
C THR A 588 -13.64 -10.88 0.38
N GLN A 589 -13.49 -9.59 0.63
CA GLN A 589 -13.80 -8.98 1.90
C GLN A 589 -15.25 -8.49 1.95
N VAL A 590 -15.94 -8.75 3.06
CA VAL A 590 -17.29 -8.26 3.33
C VAL A 590 -17.31 -7.42 4.62
N THR A 591 -18.13 -6.37 4.61
CA THR A 591 -18.47 -5.58 5.78
C THR A 591 -19.90 -5.90 6.17
N LEU A 592 -20.12 -6.15 7.46
CA LEU A 592 -21.46 -6.32 8.03
C LEU A 592 -21.82 -5.09 8.87
N VAL A 593 -23.08 -4.67 8.83
CA VAL A 593 -23.61 -3.65 9.74
C VAL A 593 -24.38 -4.38 10.84
N ILE A 594 -23.97 -4.22 12.09
CA ILE A 594 -24.55 -4.89 13.27
C ILE A 594 -25.49 -3.92 14.00
N SER A 595 -26.66 -4.41 14.41
CA SER A 595 -27.63 -3.57 15.11
C SER A 595 -27.20 -3.26 16.54
N LEU A 596 -27.30 -2.00 16.93
CA LEU A 596 -27.20 -1.48 18.29
C LEU A 596 -28.57 -1.49 19.01
N GLY A 597 -29.58 -2.09 18.39
CA GLY A 597 -30.96 -2.01 18.85
C GLY A 597 -31.59 -0.64 18.60
N LYS A 598 -32.61 -0.29 19.39
CA LYS A 598 -33.37 0.96 19.23
C LYS A 598 -32.59 2.17 19.71
N LYS A 599 -32.62 3.25 18.94
CA LYS A 599 -31.99 4.52 19.32
C LYS A 599 -32.77 5.19 20.46
N ILE A 600 -32.20 5.24 21.65
CA ILE A 600 -32.78 5.97 22.80
C ILE A 600 -32.26 7.42 22.76
N THR A 601 -33.17 8.40 22.70
CA THR A 601 -32.81 9.83 22.67
C THR A 601 -33.24 10.49 23.99
N THR A 602 -32.29 11.01 24.77
CA THR A 602 -32.56 11.79 25.99
C THR A 602 -32.90 13.23 25.63
N GLN A 603 -33.99 13.77 26.16
CA GLN A 603 -34.41 15.16 26.00
C GLN A 603 -34.05 15.99 27.24
N TYR A 604 -33.65 17.24 27.04
CA TYR A 604 -33.33 18.16 28.14
C TYR A 604 -34.35 19.29 28.22
N TYR A 605 -34.62 19.73 29.44
CA TYR A 605 -35.56 20.81 29.72
C TYR A 605 -34.94 21.87 30.66
N SER A 606 -35.52 23.06 30.67
CA SER A 606 -35.17 24.17 31.56
C SER A 606 -36.42 24.83 32.17
N LEU A 607 -36.24 25.52 33.28
CA LEU A 607 -37.27 26.25 33.99
C LEU A 607 -36.73 27.61 34.45
N ASN A 608 -37.52 28.65 34.22
CA ASN A 608 -37.40 29.93 34.92
C ASN A 608 -38.79 30.25 35.51
N TYR A 609 -38.91 30.24 36.84
CA TYR A 609 -40.18 30.42 37.53
C TYR A 609 -40.06 31.46 38.64
N ASN A 610 -41.01 32.40 38.72
CA ASN A 610 -41.04 33.42 39.76
C ASN A 610 -41.95 32.98 40.91
N ILE A 611 -41.41 33.01 42.13
CA ILE A 611 -42.12 32.73 43.37
C ILE A 611 -42.41 34.06 44.07
N ASP A 612 -43.70 34.37 44.19
CA ASP A 612 -44.21 35.54 44.89
C ASP A 612 -44.43 35.27 46.38
N LEU A 613 -44.48 36.35 47.17
CA LEU A 613 -44.84 36.26 48.60
C LEU A 613 -46.34 35.86 48.74
N PRO A 614 -46.68 34.83 49.52
CA PRO A 614 -48.06 34.42 49.77
C PRO A 614 -48.85 35.52 50.46
N ARG A 615 -50.15 35.64 50.13
CA ARG A 615 -51.05 36.59 50.79
C ARG A 615 -51.33 36.27 52.26
N SER A 616 -51.07 35.03 52.69
CA SER A 616 -51.19 34.59 54.09
C SER A 616 -50.13 35.25 54.98
N ILE A 617 -48.98 35.61 54.43
CA ILE A 617 -47.91 36.26 55.17
C ILE A 617 -48.22 37.77 55.30
N PRO A 618 -48.31 38.31 56.52
CA PRO A 618 -48.61 39.72 56.73
C PRO A 618 -47.56 40.65 56.13
N THR A 619 -47.97 41.76 55.54
CA THR A 619 -47.05 42.75 54.95
C THR A 619 -46.18 43.47 55.97
N ASN A 620 -46.52 43.39 57.26
CA ASN A 620 -45.74 43.92 58.38
C ASN A 620 -44.78 42.88 59.00
N ALA A 621 -44.59 41.71 58.37
CA ALA A 621 -43.58 40.75 58.80
C ALA A 621 -42.18 41.41 58.78
N LEU A 622 -41.43 41.23 59.87
CA LEU A 622 -40.07 41.76 60.03
C LEU A 622 -39.07 40.97 59.18
N ARG A 623 -39.28 39.66 59.06
CA ARG A 623 -38.41 38.73 58.33
C ARG A 623 -39.28 37.66 57.68
N VAL A 624 -38.90 37.27 56.47
CA VAL A 624 -39.49 36.15 55.74
C VAL A 624 -38.36 35.34 55.12
N GLU A 625 -38.42 34.03 55.26
CA GLU A 625 -37.58 33.05 54.60
C GLU A 625 -38.47 32.04 53.88
N ALA A 626 -38.07 31.63 52.67
CA ALA A 626 -38.66 30.50 51.97
C ALA A 626 -37.57 29.50 51.57
N LYS A 627 -37.73 28.25 51.98
CA LYS A 627 -36.94 27.11 51.47
C LYS A 627 -37.73 26.46 50.35
N ILE A 628 -37.18 26.51 49.14
CA ILE A 628 -37.86 26.11 47.91
C ILE A 628 -37.17 24.87 47.36
N THR A 629 -37.91 23.79 47.12
CA THR A 629 -37.39 22.58 46.49
C THR A 629 -38.23 22.24 45.27
N LEU A 630 -37.57 22.01 44.12
CA LEU A 630 -38.20 21.61 42.86
C LEU A 630 -38.03 20.11 42.67
N TYR A 631 -39.10 19.42 42.30
CA TYR A 631 -39.14 17.98 42.06
C TYR A 631 -39.58 17.67 40.63
N LYS A 632 -39.12 16.53 40.09
CA LYS A 632 -39.70 15.92 38.89
C LYS A 632 -41.11 15.44 39.18
N SER A 633 -42.00 15.52 38.19
CA SER A 633 -43.35 14.95 38.29
C SER A 633 -43.36 13.42 38.24
N GLU A 634 -42.32 12.82 37.64
CA GLU A 634 -42.13 11.38 37.57
C GLU A 634 -40.94 11.00 38.47
N GLY A 635 -41.21 10.33 39.60
CA GLY A 635 -40.19 9.67 40.42
C GLY A 635 -39.70 10.38 41.70
N ASP A 636 -40.32 11.49 42.13
CA ASP A 636 -39.94 12.27 43.33
C ASP A 636 -38.48 12.75 43.38
N ASP A 637 -37.78 12.74 42.24
CA ASP A 637 -36.39 13.20 42.14
C ASP A 637 -36.30 14.73 42.33
N VAL A 638 -35.43 15.16 43.24
CA VAL A 638 -35.14 16.59 43.46
C VAL A 638 -34.31 17.14 42.30
N ILE A 639 -34.83 18.16 41.62
CA ILE A 639 -34.12 18.90 40.57
C ILE A 639 -33.19 19.96 41.18
N GLY A 640 -33.61 20.62 42.26
CA GLY A 640 -32.82 21.66 42.91
C GLY A 640 -33.49 22.22 44.18
N SER A 641 -32.73 22.97 44.96
CA SER A 641 -33.24 23.67 46.15
C SER A 641 -32.61 25.04 46.32
N TRP A 642 -33.40 26.00 46.80
CA TRP A 642 -33.03 27.41 46.97
C TRP A 642 -33.56 27.95 48.30
N THR A 643 -32.95 29.02 48.80
CA THR A 643 -33.43 29.77 49.95
C THR A 643 -33.58 31.24 49.56
N ALA A 644 -34.74 31.82 49.82
CA ALA A 644 -35.07 33.19 49.46
C ALA A 644 -35.50 34.00 50.70
N HIS A 645 -35.04 35.24 50.79
CA HIS A 645 -35.43 36.19 51.84
C HIS A 645 -36.09 37.47 51.27
N SER A 646 -36.24 37.52 49.95
CA SER A 646 -36.79 38.67 49.22
C SER A 646 -37.64 38.15 48.07
N PHE A 647 -38.82 38.74 47.88
CA PHE A 647 -39.81 38.27 46.91
C PHE A 647 -40.28 39.42 46.01
N PRO A 648 -40.54 39.19 44.71
CA PRO A 648 -40.49 37.89 44.01
C PRO A 648 -39.08 37.33 43.88
N TYR A 649 -38.95 36.00 43.98
CA TYR A 649 -37.69 35.27 43.81
C TYR A 649 -37.76 34.39 42.56
N THR A 650 -36.79 34.52 41.65
CA THR A 650 -36.72 33.69 40.44
C THR A 650 -35.91 32.44 40.70
N VAL A 651 -36.54 31.28 40.49
CA VAL A 651 -35.88 29.99 40.42
C VAL A 651 -35.50 29.69 38.97
N SER A 652 -34.23 29.35 38.76
CA SER A 652 -33.71 28.92 37.46
C SER A 652 -33.12 27.51 37.58
N ALA A 653 -33.58 26.59 36.73
CA ALA A 653 -33.06 25.23 36.61
C ALA A 653 -32.86 24.87 35.13
N SER A 654 -31.82 24.12 34.81
CA SER A 654 -31.49 23.69 33.45
C SER A 654 -30.95 22.26 33.46
N ASN A 655 -30.78 21.66 32.28
CA ASN A 655 -30.32 20.27 32.11
C ASN A 655 -31.22 19.24 32.81
N ILE A 656 -32.54 19.48 32.83
CA ILE A 656 -33.51 18.56 33.42
C ILE A 656 -33.77 17.44 32.41
N GLU A 657 -33.31 16.23 32.72
CA GLU A 657 -33.41 15.07 31.81
C GLU A 657 -34.80 14.44 31.80
N ASN A 658 -35.33 14.21 30.60
CA ASN A 658 -36.52 13.42 30.27
C ASN A 658 -37.77 13.77 31.09
N CYS A 659 -37.93 15.03 31.49
CA CYS A 659 -39.04 15.46 32.33
C CYS A 659 -39.54 16.81 31.83
N SER A 660 -40.79 16.89 31.39
CA SER A 660 -41.38 18.12 30.85
C SER A 660 -42.14 18.95 31.88
N GLN A 661 -42.28 18.46 33.12
CA GLN A 661 -43.01 19.14 34.17
C GLN A 661 -42.56 18.69 35.58
N GLY A 662 -42.82 19.51 36.58
CA GLY A 662 -42.52 19.20 37.97
C GLY A 662 -43.40 19.95 38.96
N TYR A 663 -42.99 19.97 40.22
CA TYR A 663 -43.69 20.68 41.29
C TYR A 663 -42.72 21.28 42.30
N PHE A 664 -43.12 22.39 42.92
CA PHE A 664 -42.38 22.99 44.04
C PHE A 664 -43.00 22.60 45.37
N ILE A 665 -42.15 22.35 46.37
CA ILE A 665 -42.51 22.46 47.79
C ILE A 665 -41.78 23.67 48.35
N ILE A 666 -42.51 24.56 49.01
CA ILE A 666 -41.98 25.80 49.56
C ILE A 666 -42.35 25.87 51.04
N ASP A 667 -41.35 25.79 51.91
CA ASP A 667 -41.49 25.98 53.35
C ASP A 667 -41.22 27.44 53.69
N TRP A 668 -42.24 28.14 54.17
CA TRP A 668 -42.20 29.53 54.58
C TRP A 668 -42.00 29.64 56.08
N GLU A 669 -41.18 30.59 56.50
CA GLU A 669 -41.00 31.00 57.89
C GLU A 669 -41.00 32.53 57.95
N TRP A 670 -41.82 33.13 58.81
CA TRP A 670 -41.83 34.59 59.00
C TRP A 670 -42.00 34.97 60.46
N THR A 671 -41.47 36.15 60.80
CA THR A 671 -41.53 36.72 62.15
C THR A 671 -42.25 38.06 62.14
N TYR A 672 -43.14 38.30 63.09
CA TYR A 672 -43.83 39.58 63.30
C TYR A 672 -43.93 39.91 64.79
N LEU A 673 -44.32 41.15 65.12
CA LEU A 673 -44.59 41.58 66.51
C LEU A 673 -46.08 41.49 66.80
N ASP A 674 -46.43 40.91 67.95
CA ASP A 674 -47.82 40.88 68.44
C ASP A 674 -48.22 42.19 69.14
N GLU A 675 -49.44 42.22 69.70
CA GLU A 675 -49.98 43.41 70.39
C GLU A 675 -49.18 43.82 71.64
N ASP A 676 -48.32 42.94 72.17
CA ASP A 676 -47.48 43.13 73.36
C ASP A 676 -45.99 43.36 73.01
N ASP A 677 -45.66 43.65 71.74
CA ASP A 677 -44.29 43.80 71.21
C ASP A 677 -43.41 42.52 71.34
N ALA A 678 -44.02 41.34 71.44
CA ALA A 678 -43.29 40.07 71.43
C ALA A 678 -43.09 39.56 69.99
N GLU A 679 -41.88 39.06 69.68
CA GLU A 679 -41.60 38.41 68.39
C GLU A 679 -42.26 37.03 68.32
N ILE A 680 -43.16 36.85 67.37
CA ILE A 680 -43.80 35.57 67.03
C ILE A 680 -43.28 35.11 65.68
N THR A 681 -42.82 33.86 65.60
CA THR A 681 -42.46 33.18 64.35
C THR A 681 -43.53 32.17 63.99
N GLU A 682 -43.99 32.22 62.74
CA GLU A 682 -44.94 31.29 62.14
C GLU A 682 -44.32 30.61 60.92
N THR A 683 -44.84 29.44 60.59
CA THR A 683 -44.41 28.64 59.43
C THR A 683 -45.62 28.19 58.63
N ASP A 684 -45.46 28.09 57.31
CA ASP A 684 -46.48 27.56 56.40
C ASP A 684 -45.80 26.78 55.27
N GLN A 685 -46.52 25.90 54.58
CA GLN A 685 -46.00 25.15 53.43
C GLN A 685 -46.91 25.33 52.22
N THR A 686 -46.32 25.68 51.09
CA THR A 686 -47.01 25.79 49.80
C THR A 686 -46.50 24.72 48.85
N VAL A 687 -47.42 24.02 48.17
CA VAL A 687 -47.10 23.10 47.07
C VAL A 687 -47.64 23.67 45.77
N LEU A 688 -46.76 23.82 44.76
CA LEU A 688 -47.13 24.29 43.42
C LEU A 688 -46.92 23.15 42.42
N GLU A 689 -48.01 22.53 41.98
CA GLU A 689 -47.98 21.41 41.03
C GLU A 689 -48.12 21.87 39.57
N GLY A 690 -47.76 20.97 38.64
CA GLY A 690 -48.00 21.18 37.21
C GLY A 690 -47.12 22.26 36.57
N ILE A 691 -45.92 22.49 37.12
CA ILE A 691 -44.97 23.48 36.60
C ILE A 691 -44.34 22.92 35.33
N GLY A 692 -44.75 23.45 34.18
CA GLY A 692 -44.21 23.06 32.88
C GLY A 692 -42.76 23.54 32.70
N PHE A 693 -41.92 22.66 32.17
CA PHE A 693 -40.55 22.98 31.76
C PHE A 693 -40.49 23.24 30.26
N THR A 694 -39.53 24.03 29.83
CA THR A 694 -39.28 24.35 28.43
C THR A 694 -38.28 23.36 27.87
N GLN A 695 -38.64 22.65 26.78
CA GLN A 695 -37.70 21.77 26.09
C GLN A 695 -36.59 22.61 25.47
N ASN A 696 -35.33 22.22 25.73
CA ASN A 696 -34.15 22.87 25.19
C ASN A 696 -33.84 22.44 23.76
#